data_AF-A0A965A615-F1
#
_entry.id   AF-A0A965A615-F1
#
_cell.length_a   1.000
_cell.length_b   1.000
_cell.length_c   1.000
_cell.angle_alpha   90.00
_cell.angle_beta   90.00
_cell.angle_gamma   90.00
#
_symmetry.space_group_name_H-M   'P 1'
#
loop_
_entity.id
_entity.type
_entity.pdbx_description
1 polymer ?
#
loop_
_entity_poly.entity_id
_entity_poly.type
_entity_poly.pdbx_seq_one_letter_code
_entity_poly.pdbx_strand_id
1 'polypeptide(L)'
;LRVQYGLRVAGPITTDAKVIPALVSRKLATTKNLTDAFRETVAQFEGSVAIAVASATEPDKLLLALHGSGQGLCVGLAEDRFIVASEPYGLVEETLNYVRMDGEALADLDNPSSRGQVIALSGANAGELSGVQLISYDGRVLGLSQDNVLTAEITTRDINRGEHKHFLAKEIAEAPESFRKTIRGRIVDHDGMLTTELGEKVLPKVICDRLASGEIKKVRVIGQGTAAVAGQALAKLLHELVGISLSVEALLASELSGFGLQLDMSDTLVVAVSQSGTTTDTNRTVDLARARGASVLAIVNRRGSELSAKADGVMYTSDGRDVEMSVASTKAFYAQVAAGALYACALSKALGQSSDRARHELLAGLRKIPDALVEVLATRPAISAAAKQFASSRRYWTVVGNGMNLIAAQEVRIKLSELCYKSISSDSTEDKKHIDLSCEPLVFVCATGLLEGNASDVAKEIAIYRAHKALPIVVATEGQTRFDAAAAVLLVPSVEARLAFILSVMVGHLFGYEAALSIDALARPLREAREVVEHAVERGGDANKLLEKIRAELGAPATRFTDALATGNYDGNLEASTAVRIVTMLRDTLASDPVQAYQRSSGKIASPELLLDDLTSALTRGVDELTRPVDAIKHQAKTVTVGISRSDEGLFDRKLVKSLLEAGVARERLSYRVLKIVADLDAAVSAVTGFTRYQIEGDIAGGSATIAIVDRGGMSKNLTSRVDRNSQLVGTKRRVASDQEVLVARGRSDSRTVIMVPETKGGQTTGITLLHVMFHDRLPATAMRAVLQGYDRRYDRLVDWVTETEGSFREDRLAEVAVADLLILPISDMADHWRSK
;
A
#
# COMPACT_ATOMS: atom_id res chain seq x y z
N LEU A 1 14.30 17.28 9.04
CA LEU A 1 14.82 18.11 7.92
C LEU A 1 14.35 19.58 7.92
N ARG A 2 13.06 19.93 7.69
CA ARG A 2 12.62 21.36 7.63
C ARG A 2 13.03 22.20 8.85
N VAL A 3 12.79 21.67 10.06
CA VAL A 3 13.16 22.33 11.33
C VAL A 3 14.68 22.39 11.51
N GLN A 4 15.35 21.25 11.33
CA GLN A 4 16.81 21.11 11.44
C GLN A 4 17.57 22.12 10.56
N TYR A 5 17.09 22.37 9.34
CA TYR A 5 17.69 23.32 8.42
C TYR A 5 17.05 24.73 8.50
N GLY A 6 16.08 24.98 9.37
CA GLY A 6 15.45 26.31 9.48
C GLY A 6 14.83 26.82 8.17
N LEU A 7 14.24 25.92 7.36
CA LEU A 7 13.66 26.29 6.06
C LEU A 7 12.32 27.02 6.23
N ARG A 8 12.23 28.23 5.63
CA ARG A 8 11.00 29.02 5.53
C ARG A 8 10.42 28.84 4.13
N VAL A 9 9.22 28.26 4.04
CA VAL A 9 8.49 28.04 2.78
C VAL A 9 7.10 28.62 2.91
N ALA A 10 6.56 29.17 1.82
CA ALA A 10 5.23 29.76 1.79
C ALA A 10 4.16 28.75 2.21
N GLY A 11 3.21 29.19 3.06
CA GLY A 11 2.15 28.35 3.62
C GLY A 11 1.32 27.55 2.60
N PRO A 12 0.98 28.10 1.41
CA PRO A 12 0.23 27.37 0.39
C PRO A 12 0.95 26.14 -0.20
N ILE A 13 2.28 26.05 -0.10
CA ILE A 13 3.03 24.89 -0.61
C ILE A 13 3.04 23.83 0.49
N THR A 14 2.17 22.83 0.38
CA THR A 14 1.96 21.82 1.42
C THR A 14 2.83 20.57 1.28
N THR A 15 3.31 20.25 0.07
CA THR A 15 4.14 19.06 -0.20
C THR A 15 5.44 19.02 0.61
N ASP A 16 5.90 17.82 0.97
CA ASP A 16 7.22 17.53 1.52
C ASP A 16 8.34 17.72 0.48
N ALA A 17 8.10 17.41 -0.80
CA ALA A 17 9.06 17.55 -1.90
C ALA A 17 9.65 18.96 -2.03
N LYS A 18 8.97 20.00 -1.54
CA LYS A 18 9.46 21.39 -1.53
C LYS A 18 10.78 21.57 -0.79
N VAL A 19 11.15 20.67 0.13
CA VAL A 19 12.43 20.77 0.84
C VAL A 19 13.63 20.37 -0.04
N ILE A 20 13.40 19.53 -1.05
CA ILE A 20 14.44 18.96 -1.91
C ILE A 20 15.27 20.05 -2.61
N PRO A 21 14.68 20.95 -3.43
CA PRO A 21 15.47 21.96 -4.14
C PRO A 21 16.22 22.91 -3.19
N ALA A 22 15.62 23.24 -2.04
CA ALA A 22 16.25 24.10 -1.04
C ALA A 22 17.46 23.45 -0.37
N LEU A 23 17.40 22.15 -0.07
CA LEU A 23 18.52 21.42 0.52
C LEU A 23 19.64 21.19 -0.50
N VAL A 24 19.31 20.82 -1.74
CA VAL A 24 20.29 20.69 -2.84
C VAL A 24 21.03 22.01 -3.06
N SER A 25 20.31 23.13 -3.14
CA SER A 25 20.90 24.46 -3.31
C SER A 25 21.86 24.82 -2.18
N ARG A 26 21.53 24.50 -0.92
CA ARG A 26 22.42 24.75 0.22
C ARG A 26 23.65 23.86 0.21
N LYS A 27 23.49 22.58 -0.12
CA LYS A 27 24.61 21.63 -0.24
C LYS A 27 25.55 22.00 -1.40
N LEU A 28 25.02 22.60 -2.46
CA LEU A 28 25.84 23.08 -3.57
C LEU A 28 26.86 24.15 -3.13
N ALA A 29 26.55 24.93 -2.10
CA ALA A 29 27.48 25.93 -1.55
C ALA A 29 28.70 25.31 -0.83
N THR A 30 28.62 24.04 -0.43
CA THR A 30 29.67 23.34 0.35
C THR A 30 30.26 22.12 -0.36
N THR A 31 29.76 21.78 -1.54
CA THR A 31 30.18 20.59 -2.31
C THR A 31 30.82 21.00 -3.63
N LYS A 32 31.48 20.05 -4.30
CA LYS A 32 32.28 20.34 -5.50
C LYS A 32 31.42 20.55 -6.76
N ASN A 33 30.27 19.88 -6.86
CA ASN A 33 29.41 19.89 -8.03
C ASN A 33 27.96 19.52 -7.65
N LEU A 34 27.04 19.70 -8.59
CA LEU A 34 25.61 19.42 -8.39
C LEU A 34 25.32 17.95 -8.06
N THR A 35 26.08 17.01 -8.62
CA THR A 35 25.90 15.56 -8.34
C THR A 35 26.18 15.25 -6.87
N ASP A 36 27.28 15.78 -6.33
CA ASP A 36 27.65 15.61 -4.91
C ASP A 36 26.63 16.29 -3.99
N ALA A 37 26.21 17.51 -4.33
CA ALA A 37 25.18 18.24 -3.59
C ALA A 37 23.87 17.45 -3.50
N PHE A 38 23.44 16.89 -4.63
CA PHE A 38 22.22 16.11 -4.74
C PHE A 38 22.33 14.79 -3.97
N ARG A 39 23.41 14.02 -4.19
CA ARG A 39 23.68 12.74 -3.49
C ARG A 39 23.66 12.92 -1.98
N GLU A 40 24.42 13.89 -1.45
CA GLU A 40 24.45 14.15 -0.01
C GLU A 40 23.11 14.62 0.56
N THR A 41 22.28 15.25 -0.27
CA THR A 41 20.92 15.65 0.13
C THR A 41 20.01 14.44 0.24
N VAL A 42 19.95 13.60 -0.79
CA VAL A 42 19.05 12.42 -0.81
C VAL A 42 19.48 11.33 0.17
N ALA A 43 20.77 11.24 0.51
CA ALA A 43 21.28 10.32 1.53
C ALA A 43 20.78 10.62 2.96
N GLN A 44 20.18 11.80 3.19
CA GLN A 44 19.56 12.17 4.47
C GLN A 44 18.06 11.88 4.52
N PHE A 45 17.48 11.41 3.43
CA PHE A 45 16.05 11.14 3.37
C PHE A 45 15.76 9.75 3.95
N GLU A 46 14.72 9.68 4.76
CA GLU A 46 14.21 8.42 5.31
C GLU A 46 12.98 7.98 4.52
N GLY A 47 12.81 6.67 4.37
CA GLY A 47 11.70 6.08 3.60
C GLY A 47 12.07 5.75 2.16
N SER A 48 11.05 5.50 1.32
CA SER A 48 11.23 5.20 -0.10
C SER A 48 10.99 6.44 -0.96
N VAL A 49 11.96 6.77 -1.81
CA VAL A 49 11.94 7.97 -2.65
C VAL A 49 12.46 7.65 -4.05
N ALA A 50 11.80 8.23 -5.07
CA ALA A 50 12.26 8.35 -6.44
C ALA A 50 12.22 9.83 -6.83
N ILE A 51 13.37 10.41 -7.18
CA ILE A 51 13.52 11.86 -7.37
C ILE A 51 14.27 12.12 -8.67
N ALA A 52 13.79 13.09 -9.45
CA ALA A 52 14.53 13.67 -10.57
C ALA A 52 14.81 15.15 -10.29
N VAL A 53 16.05 15.59 -10.51
CA VAL A 53 16.48 17.00 -10.35
C VAL A 53 17.20 17.46 -11.61
N ALA A 54 16.77 18.61 -12.11
CA ALA A 54 17.45 19.38 -13.13
C ALA A 54 17.81 20.77 -12.58
N SER A 55 18.88 21.37 -13.09
CA SER A 55 19.31 22.73 -12.72
C SER A 55 19.50 23.59 -13.96
N ALA A 56 19.05 24.84 -13.90
CA ALA A 56 19.31 25.82 -14.96
C ALA A 56 20.81 26.13 -15.16
N THR A 57 21.65 25.83 -14.16
CA THR A 57 23.11 26.01 -14.25
C THR A 57 23.82 24.90 -15.00
N GLU A 58 23.22 23.70 -15.07
CA GLU A 58 23.73 22.52 -15.77
C GLU A 58 22.57 21.90 -16.57
N PRO A 59 22.06 22.59 -17.62
CA PRO A 59 20.84 22.17 -18.33
C PRO A 59 21.01 20.84 -19.07
N ASP A 60 22.24 20.49 -19.45
CA ASP A 60 22.58 19.24 -20.14
C ASP A 60 22.69 18.04 -19.18
N LYS A 61 22.24 18.17 -17.93
CA LYS A 61 22.38 17.14 -16.90
C LYS A 61 21.07 16.89 -16.16
N LEU A 62 20.71 15.61 -16.06
CA LEU A 62 19.58 15.15 -15.26
C LEU A 62 20.07 14.20 -14.17
N LEU A 63 19.70 14.48 -12.93
CA LEU A 63 20.06 13.66 -11.78
C LEU A 63 18.85 12.88 -11.28
N LEU A 64 19.02 11.59 -11.09
CA LEU A 64 17.99 10.68 -10.59
C LEU A 64 18.46 10.07 -9.28
N ALA A 65 17.58 9.93 -8.29
CA ALA A 65 17.85 9.20 -7.06
C ALA A 65 16.74 8.20 -6.78
N LEU A 66 17.13 7.00 -6.35
CA LEU A 66 16.22 5.95 -5.88
C LEU A 66 16.73 5.38 -4.55
N HIS A 67 15.87 5.37 -3.55
CA HIS A 67 16.10 4.70 -2.27
C HIS A 67 14.82 3.99 -1.84
N GLY A 68 14.95 2.79 -1.30
CA GLY A 68 13.82 1.95 -0.95
C GLY A 68 13.26 1.16 -2.14
N SER A 69 12.46 0.13 -1.84
CA SER A 69 11.80 -0.73 -2.85
C SER A 69 10.39 -0.28 -3.28
N GLY A 70 9.85 0.78 -2.67
CA GLY A 70 8.45 1.20 -2.86
C GLY A 70 8.17 1.95 -4.16
N GLN A 71 9.20 2.45 -4.84
CA GLN A 71 9.11 3.21 -6.09
C GLN A 71 10.15 2.67 -7.10
N GLY A 72 10.01 3.03 -8.38
CA GLY A 72 10.92 2.61 -9.43
C GLY A 72 11.32 3.76 -10.34
N LEU A 73 12.49 3.65 -10.95
CA LEU A 73 12.96 4.52 -12.03
C LEU A 73 13.65 3.65 -13.09
N CYS A 74 13.31 3.93 -14.34
CA CYS A 74 13.88 3.33 -15.53
C CYS A 74 14.42 4.44 -16.44
N VAL A 75 15.62 4.25 -16.97
CA VAL A 75 16.24 5.14 -17.96
C VAL A 75 16.24 4.44 -19.30
N GLY A 76 15.34 4.84 -20.19
CA GLY A 76 15.29 4.42 -21.59
C GLY A 76 16.44 5.01 -22.39
N LEU A 77 17.05 4.15 -23.20
CA LEU A 77 18.13 4.47 -24.13
C LEU A 77 17.53 4.58 -25.54
N ALA A 78 17.11 5.78 -25.94
CA ALA A 78 16.62 6.06 -27.31
C ALA A 78 17.78 6.60 -28.16
N GLU A 79 17.58 6.82 -29.47
CA GLU A 79 18.68 7.13 -30.39
C GLU A 79 19.47 8.40 -30.03
N ASP A 80 18.79 9.48 -29.65
CA ASP A 80 19.39 10.80 -29.39
C ASP A 80 18.99 11.39 -28.02
N ARG A 81 18.40 10.57 -27.13
CA ARG A 81 17.82 11.03 -25.86
C ARG A 81 17.75 9.93 -24.82
N PHE A 82 17.78 10.37 -23.56
CA PHE A 82 17.33 9.56 -22.44
C PHE A 82 15.86 9.85 -22.14
N ILE A 83 15.10 8.79 -21.84
CA ILE A 83 13.72 8.92 -21.38
C ILE A 83 13.64 8.34 -19.98
N VAL A 84 13.15 9.12 -19.04
CA VAL A 84 13.05 8.67 -17.65
C VAL A 84 11.59 8.45 -17.31
N ALA A 85 11.27 7.26 -16.84
CA ALA A 85 9.94 6.90 -16.40
C ALA A 85 10.02 6.07 -15.12
N SER A 86 8.94 6.03 -14.34
CA SER A 86 8.88 5.17 -13.16
C SER A 86 8.82 3.67 -13.50
N GLU A 87 8.42 3.35 -14.73
CA GLU A 87 8.26 1.99 -15.26
C GLU A 87 8.51 1.94 -16.77
N PRO A 88 8.83 0.76 -17.35
CA PRO A 88 9.18 0.63 -18.76
C PRO A 88 8.10 1.06 -19.74
N TYR A 89 6.81 1.06 -19.36
CA TYR A 89 5.74 1.47 -20.27
C TYR A 89 5.81 2.95 -20.67
N GLY A 90 6.48 3.81 -19.88
CA GLY A 90 6.76 5.19 -20.27
C GLY A 90 7.90 5.33 -21.28
N LEU A 91 8.54 4.21 -21.66
CA LEU A 91 9.71 4.18 -22.55
C LEU A 91 9.39 3.55 -23.92
N VAL A 92 8.52 2.54 -23.96
CA VAL A 92 8.32 1.63 -25.11
C VAL A 92 7.81 2.29 -26.40
N GLU A 93 7.32 3.52 -26.35
CA GLU A 93 7.00 4.29 -27.56
C GLU A 93 8.25 4.68 -28.35
N GLU A 94 9.34 4.92 -27.63
CA GLU A 94 10.57 5.50 -28.16
C GLU A 94 11.75 4.52 -28.11
N THR A 95 11.77 3.62 -27.12
CA THR A 95 12.81 2.59 -27.00
C THR A 95 12.36 1.41 -26.15
N LEU A 96 12.81 0.22 -26.53
CA LEU A 96 12.66 -0.99 -25.71
C LEU A 96 13.83 -1.19 -24.74
N ASN A 97 14.96 -0.53 -24.94
CA ASN A 97 16.16 -0.75 -24.14
C ASN A 97 16.23 0.24 -22.98
N TYR A 98 16.46 -0.25 -21.77
CA TYR A 98 16.48 0.59 -20.59
C TYR A 98 17.38 0.05 -19.47
N VAL A 99 17.84 0.94 -18.61
CA VAL A 99 18.51 0.60 -17.34
C VAL A 99 17.51 0.80 -16.21
N ARG A 100 17.39 -0.18 -15.31
CA ARG A 100 16.53 -0.08 -14.11
C ARG A 100 17.37 0.26 -12.88
N MET A 101 16.95 1.26 -12.12
CA MET A 101 17.56 1.58 -10.83
C MET A 101 17.10 0.59 -9.75
N ASP A 102 17.99 0.30 -8.80
CA ASP A 102 17.75 -0.51 -7.60
C ASP A 102 18.00 0.32 -6.34
N GLY A 103 16.92 0.68 -5.64
CA GLY A 103 16.97 1.51 -4.43
C GLY A 103 17.38 0.77 -3.16
N GLU A 104 17.50 -0.57 -3.19
CA GLU A 104 17.94 -1.39 -2.05
C GLU A 104 19.36 -1.94 -2.23
N ALA A 105 19.94 -1.80 -3.43
CA ALA A 105 21.30 -2.21 -3.71
C ALA A 105 22.30 -1.55 -2.75
N LEU A 106 23.21 -2.37 -2.21
CA LEU A 106 24.39 -1.93 -1.47
C LEU A 106 25.59 -1.95 -2.40
N ALA A 107 26.38 -0.87 -2.39
CA ALA A 107 27.69 -0.89 -3.03
C ALA A 107 28.68 -1.79 -2.28
N ASP A 108 28.45 -1.96 -0.98
CA ASP A 108 29.30 -2.67 -0.04
C ASP A 108 28.41 -3.29 1.03
N LEU A 109 28.41 -4.62 1.09
CA LEU A 109 27.56 -5.40 1.99
C LEU A 109 27.84 -5.09 3.47
N ASP A 110 29.06 -4.67 3.81
CA ASP A 110 29.46 -4.32 5.17
C ASP A 110 29.17 -2.85 5.52
N ASN A 111 28.73 -2.05 4.54
CA ASN A 111 28.40 -0.64 4.74
C ASN A 111 26.93 -0.35 4.39
N PRO A 112 25.99 -0.45 5.35
CA PRO A 112 24.58 -0.13 5.16
C PRO A 112 24.30 1.29 4.67
N SER A 113 25.21 2.24 4.91
CA SER A 113 25.07 3.63 4.44
C SER A 113 25.27 3.79 2.93
N SER A 114 25.76 2.75 2.25
CA SER A 114 25.88 2.72 0.79
C SER A 114 24.56 2.48 0.05
N ARG A 115 23.48 2.19 0.79
CA ARG A 115 22.18 1.83 0.22
C ARG A 115 21.56 2.97 -0.56
N GLY A 116 21.03 2.64 -1.73
CA GLY A 116 20.40 3.60 -2.64
C GLY A 116 21.32 4.00 -3.79
N GLN A 117 20.71 4.47 -4.86
CA GLN A 117 21.40 4.76 -6.11
C GLN A 117 21.09 6.17 -6.60
N VAL A 118 22.10 6.82 -7.15
CA VAL A 118 22.01 8.07 -7.90
C VAL A 118 22.49 7.80 -9.33
N ILE A 119 21.73 8.21 -10.34
CA ILE A 119 22.18 8.26 -11.72
C ILE A 119 22.39 9.72 -12.13
N ALA A 120 23.52 10.01 -12.74
CA ALA A 120 23.73 11.25 -13.49
C ALA A 120 23.69 10.96 -15.00
N LEU A 121 22.76 11.60 -15.69
CA LEU A 121 22.61 11.52 -17.14
C LEU A 121 23.23 12.75 -17.79
N SER A 122 24.05 12.56 -18.83
CA SER A 122 24.67 13.62 -19.62
C SER A 122 24.07 13.71 -21.01
N GLY A 123 23.49 14.87 -21.34
CA GLY A 123 22.96 15.16 -22.67
C GLY A 123 23.99 15.11 -23.80
N ALA A 124 25.29 15.21 -23.49
CA ALA A 124 26.36 15.11 -24.49
C ALA A 124 26.45 13.71 -25.13
N ASN A 125 26.07 12.67 -24.39
CA ASN A 125 26.06 11.27 -24.84
C ASN A 125 24.64 10.70 -24.75
N ALA A 126 23.65 11.52 -25.11
CA ALA A 126 22.25 11.17 -24.95
C ALA A 126 21.89 9.89 -25.71
N GLY A 127 21.20 8.96 -25.05
CA GLY A 127 20.85 7.66 -25.63
C GLY A 127 21.89 6.56 -25.47
N GLU A 128 23.15 6.92 -25.19
CA GLU A 128 24.24 5.96 -25.00
C GLU A 128 24.46 5.61 -23.53
N LEU A 129 24.87 4.36 -23.25
CA LEU A 129 25.23 3.94 -21.89
C LEU A 129 26.41 4.74 -21.31
N SER A 130 27.29 5.26 -22.17
CA SER A 130 28.41 6.15 -21.82
C SER A 130 27.96 7.47 -21.19
N GLY A 131 26.72 7.89 -21.43
CA GLY A 131 26.09 9.07 -20.82
C GLY A 131 25.44 8.81 -19.47
N VAL A 132 25.50 7.58 -18.95
CA VAL A 132 24.88 7.16 -17.69
C VAL A 132 25.95 6.86 -16.66
N GLN A 133 26.01 7.66 -15.58
CA GLN A 133 26.89 7.40 -14.44
C GLN A 133 26.07 6.98 -13.23
N LEU A 134 26.26 5.73 -12.76
CA LEU A 134 25.61 5.18 -11.57
C LEU A 134 26.51 5.34 -10.34
N ILE A 135 25.96 5.83 -9.24
CA ILE A 135 26.69 6.19 -8.01
C ILE A 135 25.88 5.70 -6.81
N SER A 136 26.51 5.09 -5.82
CA SER A 136 25.88 4.76 -4.54
C SER A 136 25.77 5.97 -3.61
N TYR A 137 24.94 5.87 -2.58
CA TYR A 137 24.74 6.99 -1.64
C TYR A 137 26.02 7.36 -0.87
N ASP A 138 26.91 6.41 -0.62
CA ASP A 138 28.24 6.66 -0.02
C ASP A 138 29.26 7.30 -0.99
N GLY A 139 28.91 7.41 -2.28
CA GLY A 139 29.67 8.16 -3.29
C GLY A 139 30.57 7.32 -4.17
N ARG A 140 30.53 5.98 -4.05
CA ARG A 140 31.26 5.09 -4.95
C ARG A 140 30.57 5.05 -6.32
N VAL A 141 31.36 5.12 -7.39
CA VAL A 141 30.84 4.89 -8.75
C VAL A 141 30.64 3.39 -8.93
N LEU A 142 29.44 3.00 -9.35
CA LEU A 142 29.08 1.62 -9.62
C LEU A 142 29.33 1.31 -11.10
N GLY A 143 29.85 0.11 -11.38
CA GLY A 143 30.06 -0.34 -12.76
C GLY A 143 28.73 -0.51 -13.48
N LEU A 144 28.60 0.11 -14.65
CA LEU A 144 27.48 -0.07 -15.56
C LEU A 144 28.00 -0.63 -16.89
N SER A 145 27.37 -1.70 -17.36
CA SER A 145 27.75 -2.43 -18.57
C SER A 145 26.53 -2.81 -19.38
N GLN A 146 26.73 -3.39 -20.57
CA GLN A 146 25.63 -3.86 -21.41
C GLN A 146 24.75 -4.93 -20.71
N ASP A 147 25.31 -5.68 -19.76
CA ASP A 147 24.55 -6.67 -18.97
C ASP A 147 23.49 -6.02 -18.06
N ASN A 148 23.61 -4.71 -17.80
CA ASN A 148 22.62 -3.95 -17.04
C ASN A 148 21.47 -3.41 -17.91
N VAL A 149 21.60 -3.48 -19.25
CA VAL A 149 20.58 -3.01 -20.18
C VAL A 149 19.53 -4.10 -20.37
N LEU A 150 18.30 -3.80 -19.99
CA LEU A 150 17.15 -4.67 -20.15
C LEU A 150 16.38 -4.29 -21.41
N THR A 151 15.82 -5.30 -22.10
CA THR A 151 14.87 -5.08 -23.19
C THR A 151 13.45 -5.29 -22.66
N ALA A 152 12.60 -4.28 -22.82
CA ALA A 152 11.20 -4.33 -22.44
C ALA A 152 10.47 -5.39 -23.27
N GLU A 153 9.78 -6.32 -22.59
CA GLU A 153 8.94 -7.34 -23.22
C GLU A 153 7.50 -6.86 -23.49
N ILE A 154 7.22 -5.60 -23.15
CA ILE A 154 5.95 -4.92 -23.38
C ILE A 154 6.11 -3.96 -24.58
N THR A 155 5.02 -3.71 -25.29
CA THR A 155 5.00 -2.89 -26.50
C THR A 155 3.95 -1.79 -26.41
N THR A 156 4.00 -0.82 -27.34
CA THR A 156 2.96 0.21 -27.48
C THR A 156 1.56 -0.38 -27.68
N ARG A 157 1.45 -1.57 -28.27
CA ARG A 157 0.16 -2.28 -28.43
C ARG A 157 -0.47 -2.63 -27.09
N ASP A 158 0.33 -3.02 -26.09
CA ASP A 158 -0.15 -3.44 -24.79
C ASP A 158 -0.74 -2.27 -23.98
N ILE A 159 -0.23 -1.07 -24.24
CA ILE A 159 -0.68 0.20 -23.61
C ILE A 159 -1.57 1.05 -24.52
N ASN A 160 -1.95 0.56 -25.70
CA ASN A 160 -2.87 1.27 -26.59
C ASN A 160 -4.31 1.07 -26.13
N ARG A 161 -5.09 2.15 -25.99
CA ARG A 161 -6.50 2.08 -25.60
C ARG A 161 -7.42 1.52 -26.70
N GLY A 162 -6.99 1.53 -27.95
CA GLY A 162 -7.80 1.15 -29.12
C GLY A 162 -9.07 2.00 -29.22
N GLU A 163 -10.18 1.36 -29.60
CA GLU A 163 -11.49 2.00 -29.75
C GLU A 163 -12.19 2.36 -28.42
N HIS A 164 -11.59 1.99 -27.28
CA HIS A 164 -12.20 2.26 -25.98
C HIS A 164 -11.97 3.71 -25.52
N LYS A 165 -12.93 4.27 -24.79
CA LYS A 165 -12.79 5.62 -24.19
C LYS A 165 -11.87 5.62 -22.97
N HIS A 166 -11.81 4.52 -22.22
CA HIS A 166 -11.05 4.40 -20.98
C HIS A 166 -10.34 3.04 -20.92
N PHE A 167 -9.16 2.97 -20.28
CA PHE A 167 -8.42 1.71 -20.08
C PHE A 167 -9.24 0.68 -19.31
N LEU A 168 -9.98 1.10 -18.28
CA LEU A 168 -10.88 0.22 -17.54
C LEU A 168 -11.85 -0.51 -18.48
N ALA A 169 -12.47 0.21 -19.44
CA ALA A 169 -13.41 -0.39 -20.37
C ALA A 169 -12.73 -1.36 -21.37
N LYS A 170 -11.48 -1.06 -21.77
CA LYS A 170 -10.65 -1.99 -22.56
C LYS A 170 -10.37 -3.25 -21.75
N GLU A 171 -9.93 -3.10 -20.52
CA GLU A 171 -9.47 -4.22 -19.69
C GLU A 171 -10.62 -5.12 -19.24
N ILE A 172 -11.82 -4.57 -18.98
CA ILE A 172 -13.05 -5.36 -18.80
C ILE A 172 -13.34 -6.19 -20.07
N ALA A 173 -13.23 -5.58 -21.25
CA ALA A 173 -13.46 -6.28 -22.52
C ALA A 173 -12.39 -7.33 -22.85
N GLU A 174 -11.15 -7.15 -22.38
CA GLU A 174 -10.03 -8.10 -22.54
C GLU A 174 -10.02 -9.23 -21.51
N ALA A 175 -10.79 -9.12 -20.43
CA ALA A 175 -10.84 -10.12 -19.35
C ALA A 175 -11.13 -11.56 -19.84
N PRO A 176 -12.03 -11.82 -20.81
CA PRO A 176 -12.23 -13.17 -21.34
C PRO A 176 -10.96 -13.78 -21.96
N GLU A 177 -10.20 -12.97 -22.71
CA GLU A 177 -8.96 -13.44 -23.35
C GLU A 177 -7.83 -13.60 -22.34
N SER A 178 -7.72 -12.70 -21.36
CA SER A 178 -6.81 -12.83 -20.22
C SER A 178 -7.05 -14.14 -19.45
N PHE A 179 -8.33 -14.47 -19.21
CA PHE A 179 -8.73 -15.74 -18.61
C PHE A 179 -8.33 -16.94 -19.48
N ARG A 180 -8.63 -16.89 -20.79
CA ARG A 180 -8.30 -17.95 -21.75
C ARG A 180 -6.80 -18.22 -21.81
N LYS A 181 -5.98 -17.17 -21.89
CA LYS A 181 -4.51 -17.27 -21.84
C LYS A 181 -4.02 -17.93 -20.56
N THR A 182 -4.66 -17.63 -19.43
CA THR A 182 -4.30 -18.20 -18.12
C THR A 182 -4.51 -19.71 -18.05
N ILE A 183 -5.56 -20.24 -18.68
CA ILE A 183 -5.84 -21.69 -18.67
C ILE A 183 -5.17 -22.46 -19.81
N ARG A 184 -4.66 -21.74 -20.82
CA ARG A 184 -4.07 -22.33 -22.03
C ARG A 184 -2.91 -23.27 -21.70
N GLY A 185 -3.00 -24.51 -22.20
CA GLY A 185 -1.98 -25.54 -22.03
C GLY A 185 -1.86 -26.11 -20.61
N ARG A 186 -2.78 -25.78 -19.69
CA ARG A 186 -2.76 -26.26 -18.29
C ARG A 186 -3.86 -27.26 -17.96
N ILE A 187 -4.82 -27.43 -18.88
CA ILE A 187 -5.93 -28.39 -18.78
C ILE A 187 -5.78 -29.40 -19.90
N VAL A 188 -5.49 -30.65 -19.55
CA VAL A 188 -5.27 -31.75 -20.50
C VAL A 188 -6.43 -32.74 -20.39
N ASP A 189 -6.76 -33.35 -21.53
CA ASP A 189 -7.76 -34.41 -21.63
C ASP A 189 -7.04 -35.75 -21.70
N HIS A 190 -7.36 -36.64 -20.75
CA HIS A 190 -6.89 -38.02 -20.71
C HIS A 190 -8.13 -38.92 -20.75
N ASP A 191 -8.39 -39.54 -21.89
CA ASP A 191 -9.52 -40.46 -22.12
C ASP A 191 -10.90 -39.89 -21.70
N GLY A 192 -11.15 -38.61 -21.99
CA GLY A 192 -12.40 -37.92 -21.66
C GLY A 192 -12.45 -37.34 -20.24
N MET A 193 -11.40 -37.55 -19.44
CA MET A 193 -11.25 -36.97 -18.12
C MET A 193 -10.27 -35.80 -18.14
N LEU A 194 -10.72 -34.66 -17.63
CA LEU A 194 -9.91 -33.44 -17.63
C LEU A 194 -9.04 -33.42 -16.38
N THR A 195 -7.76 -33.16 -16.56
CA THR A 195 -6.79 -33.02 -15.46
C THR A 195 -5.98 -31.74 -15.61
N THR A 196 -5.45 -31.25 -14.50
CA THR A 196 -4.46 -30.16 -14.52
C THR A 196 -3.06 -30.72 -14.69
N GLU A 197 -2.29 -30.12 -15.59
CA GLU A 197 -0.85 -30.37 -15.75
C GLU A 197 -0.10 -29.06 -15.56
N LEU A 198 0.63 -28.98 -14.44
CA LEU A 198 1.45 -27.83 -14.09
C LEU A 198 2.91 -28.29 -14.07
N GLY A 199 3.77 -27.59 -14.80
CA GLY A 199 5.20 -27.90 -14.83
C GLY A 199 5.88 -27.63 -13.48
N GLU A 200 7.09 -28.16 -13.31
CA GLU A 200 7.86 -28.10 -12.06
C GLU A 200 8.15 -26.67 -11.56
N LYS A 201 8.25 -25.69 -12.48
CA LYS A 201 8.39 -24.27 -12.13
C LYS A 201 7.12 -23.65 -11.55
N VAL A 202 5.96 -24.25 -11.80
CA VAL A 202 4.65 -23.76 -11.32
C VAL A 202 4.26 -24.48 -10.04
N LEU A 203 4.38 -25.82 -10.02
CA LEU A 203 4.14 -26.63 -8.85
C LEU A 203 5.32 -27.61 -8.67
N PRO A 204 6.31 -27.25 -7.83
CA PRO A 204 7.48 -28.08 -7.58
C PRO A 204 7.12 -29.43 -6.99
N LYS A 205 7.82 -30.49 -7.42
CA LYS A 205 7.62 -31.86 -6.93
C LYS A 205 7.78 -31.96 -5.40
N VAL A 206 8.73 -31.22 -4.83
CA VAL A 206 8.94 -31.17 -3.37
C VAL A 206 7.67 -30.74 -2.63
N ILE A 207 6.90 -29.78 -3.15
CA ILE A 207 5.64 -29.36 -2.53
C ILE A 207 4.58 -30.46 -2.66
N CYS A 208 4.50 -31.13 -3.82
CA CYS A 208 3.60 -32.27 -4.00
C CYS A 208 3.90 -33.40 -3.03
N ASP A 209 5.18 -33.76 -2.88
CA ASP A 209 5.62 -34.85 -2.00
C ASP A 209 5.30 -34.52 -0.52
N ARG A 210 5.50 -33.26 -0.10
CA ARG A 210 5.17 -32.77 1.26
C ARG A 210 3.66 -32.71 1.54
N LEU A 211 2.84 -32.45 0.51
CA LEU A 211 1.38 -32.56 0.61
C LEU A 211 0.95 -34.02 0.75
N ALA A 212 1.47 -34.90 -0.11
CA ALA A 212 1.15 -36.32 -0.11
C ALA A 212 1.57 -37.04 1.19
N SER A 213 2.68 -36.62 1.81
CA SER A 213 3.16 -37.16 3.09
C SER A 213 2.39 -36.63 4.31
N GLY A 214 1.56 -35.59 4.14
CA GLY A 214 0.85 -34.92 5.24
C GLY A 214 1.72 -34.00 6.08
N GLU A 215 2.92 -33.63 5.61
CA GLU A 215 3.78 -32.65 6.26
C GLU A 215 3.16 -31.26 6.19
N ILE A 216 2.64 -30.88 5.01
CA ILE A 216 1.84 -29.66 4.84
C ILE A 216 0.42 -29.94 5.30
N LYS A 217 -0.02 -29.22 6.33
CA LYS A 217 -1.37 -29.35 6.94
C LYS A 217 -2.22 -28.09 6.73
N LYS A 218 -1.56 -26.97 6.45
CA LYS A 218 -2.18 -25.65 6.34
C LYS A 218 -1.88 -25.04 4.98
N VAL A 219 -2.93 -24.53 4.32
CA VAL A 219 -2.80 -23.66 3.15
C VAL A 219 -3.31 -22.29 3.54
N ARG A 220 -2.47 -21.25 3.37
CA ARG A 220 -2.81 -19.85 3.65
C ARG A 220 -2.73 -19.06 2.35
N VAL A 221 -3.88 -18.66 1.83
CA VAL A 221 -3.96 -17.84 0.62
C VAL A 221 -3.93 -16.37 1.03
N ILE A 222 -2.98 -15.61 0.50
CA ILE A 222 -2.81 -14.20 0.88
C ILE A 222 -2.78 -13.29 -0.34
N GLY A 223 -3.25 -12.06 -0.13
CA GLY A 223 -3.20 -10.99 -1.11
C GLY A 223 -3.61 -9.66 -0.47
N GLN A 224 -3.82 -8.64 -1.29
CA GLN A 224 -4.41 -7.36 -0.87
C GLN A 224 -5.49 -6.92 -1.87
N GLY A 225 -6.52 -6.23 -1.38
CA GLY A 225 -7.64 -5.72 -2.21
C GLY A 225 -8.27 -6.81 -3.10
N THR A 226 -8.48 -6.49 -4.38
CA THR A 226 -9.02 -7.42 -5.38
C THR A 226 -8.26 -8.75 -5.46
N ALA A 227 -6.93 -8.76 -5.28
CA ALA A 227 -6.15 -10.00 -5.30
C ALA A 227 -6.44 -10.91 -4.09
N ALA A 228 -6.73 -10.32 -2.92
CA ALA A 228 -7.17 -11.09 -1.76
C ALA A 228 -8.55 -11.73 -2.02
N VAL A 229 -9.48 -11.01 -2.65
CA VAL A 229 -10.80 -11.53 -3.00
C VAL A 229 -10.69 -12.66 -4.03
N ALA A 230 -9.84 -12.54 -5.05
CA ALA A 230 -9.54 -13.65 -5.96
C ALA A 230 -8.95 -14.87 -5.21
N GLY A 231 -8.08 -14.63 -4.22
CA GLY A 231 -7.54 -15.66 -3.34
C GLY A 231 -8.60 -16.41 -2.51
N GLN A 232 -9.69 -15.75 -2.13
CA GLN A 232 -10.81 -16.42 -1.45
C GLN A 232 -11.48 -17.47 -2.34
N ALA A 233 -11.55 -17.23 -3.66
CA ALA A 233 -12.06 -18.23 -4.60
C ALA A 233 -11.19 -19.48 -4.62
N LEU A 234 -9.85 -19.33 -4.63
CA LEU A 234 -8.92 -20.46 -4.51
C LEU A 234 -9.18 -21.23 -3.21
N ALA A 235 -9.18 -20.53 -2.07
CA ALA A 235 -9.36 -21.15 -0.77
C ALA A 235 -10.66 -21.94 -0.69
N LYS A 236 -11.77 -21.37 -1.18
CA LYS A 236 -13.09 -22.00 -1.15
C LYS A 236 -13.18 -23.21 -2.09
N LEU A 237 -12.69 -23.09 -3.33
CA LEU A 237 -12.65 -24.21 -4.27
C LEU A 237 -11.76 -25.34 -3.77
N LEU A 238 -10.58 -25.03 -3.21
CA LEU A 238 -9.68 -26.03 -2.65
C LEU A 238 -10.32 -26.72 -1.44
N HIS A 239 -10.94 -25.96 -0.54
CA HIS A 239 -11.63 -26.51 0.64
C HIS A 239 -12.75 -27.47 0.24
N GLU A 240 -13.57 -27.14 -0.77
CA GLU A 240 -14.60 -28.04 -1.31
C GLU A 240 -14.03 -29.34 -1.87
N LEU A 241 -12.84 -29.30 -2.47
CA LEU A 241 -12.20 -30.49 -3.03
C LEU A 241 -11.54 -31.37 -1.97
N VAL A 242 -10.91 -30.79 -0.94
CA VAL A 242 -10.10 -31.53 0.05
C VAL A 242 -10.79 -31.77 1.40
N GLY A 243 -11.92 -31.12 1.65
CA GLY A 243 -12.67 -31.25 2.91
C GLY A 243 -11.83 -30.89 4.14
N ILE A 244 -11.83 -31.77 5.14
CA ILE A 244 -11.17 -31.55 6.44
C ILE A 244 -9.67 -31.92 6.45
N SER A 245 -9.13 -32.45 5.35
CA SER A 245 -7.75 -32.93 5.31
C SER A 245 -6.69 -31.84 5.22
N LEU A 246 -7.08 -30.62 4.84
CA LEU A 246 -6.23 -29.43 4.90
C LEU A 246 -6.99 -28.28 5.56
N SER A 247 -6.30 -27.55 6.44
CA SER A 247 -6.79 -26.25 6.92
C SER A 247 -6.51 -25.21 5.85
N VAL A 248 -7.53 -24.85 5.07
CA VAL A 248 -7.42 -23.85 3.99
C VAL A 248 -8.09 -22.55 4.44
N GLU A 249 -7.37 -21.45 4.37
CA GLU A 249 -7.86 -20.14 4.81
C GLU A 249 -7.32 -19.03 3.90
N ALA A 250 -8.18 -18.08 3.54
CA ALA A 250 -7.79 -16.87 2.83
C ALA A 250 -7.77 -15.67 3.78
N LEU A 251 -6.67 -14.92 3.78
CA LEU A 251 -6.43 -13.79 4.66
C LEU A 251 -5.84 -12.62 3.86
N LEU A 252 -6.02 -11.40 4.36
CA LEU A 252 -5.18 -10.29 3.90
C LEU A 252 -3.73 -10.58 4.32
N ALA A 253 -2.77 -10.22 3.47
CA ALA A 253 -1.36 -10.43 3.79
C ALA A 253 -0.94 -9.71 5.09
N SER A 254 -1.48 -8.51 5.32
CA SER A 254 -1.29 -7.74 6.56
C SER A 254 -1.85 -8.44 7.79
N GLU A 255 -2.97 -9.17 7.68
CA GLU A 255 -3.57 -9.91 8.79
C GLU A 255 -2.75 -11.16 9.15
N LEU A 256 -2.25 -11.88 8.15
CA LEU A 256 -1.34 -13.01 8.42
C LEU A 256 -0.08 -12.51 9.16
N SER A 257 0.59 -11.47 8.65
CA SER A 257 1.80 -10.93 9.30
C SER A 257 1.53 -10.28 10.66
N GLY A 258 0.34 -9.68 10.84
CA GLY A 258 -0.06 -9.03 12.08
C GLY A 258 -0.39 -10.02 13.19
N PHE A 259 -1.08 -11.11 12.86
CA PHE A 259 -1.76 -11.93 13.87
C PHE A 259 -1.67 -13.44 13.62
N GLY A 260 -1.48 -13.88 12.38
CA GLY A 260 -1.52 -15.31 12.00
C GLY A 260 -0.17 -16.03 11.93
N LEU A 261 0.95 -15.30 12.01
CA LEU A 261 2.29 -15.88 11.89
C LEU A 261 2.70 -16.68 13.15
N GLN A 262 2.97 -17.98 12.98
CA GLN A 262 3.48 -18.88 14.04
C GLN A 262 5.02 -18.90 14.06
N LEU A 263 5.65 -19.35 15.15
CA LEU A 263 7.13 -19.41 15.23
C LEU A 263 7.72 -20.42 14.24
N ASP A 264 7.08 -21.57 14.10
CA ASP A 264 7.37 -22.59 13.10
C ASP A 264 6.18 -22.66 12.14
N MET A 265 6.48 -22.55 10.85
CA MET A 265 5.53 -22.61 9.74
C MET A 265 5.94 -23.67 8.71
N SER A 266 6.80 -24.63 9.08
CA SER A 266 7.19 -25.74 8.23
C SER A 266 5.98 -26.55 7.72
N ASP A 267 4.90 -26.64 8.50
CA ASP A 267 3.64 -27.32 8.13
C ASP A 267 2.72 -26.49 7.22
N THR A 268 3.15 -25.30 6.78
CA THR A 268 2.32 -24.31 6.10
C THR A 268 2.78 -24.05 4.67
N LEU A 269 1.82 -24.10 3.74
CA LEU A 269 1.94 -23.63 2.37
C LEU A 269 1.25 -22.27 2.23
N VAL A 270 2.00 -21.24 1.87
CA VAL A 270 1.46 -19.92 1.54
C VAL A 270 1.24 -19.84 0.02
N VAL A 271 0.04 -19.42 -0.40
CA VAL A 271 -0.25 -19.08 -1.80
C VAL A 271 -0.44 -17.56 -1.89
N ALA A 272 0.56 -16.85 -2.41
CA ALA A 272 0.54 -15.40 -2.53
C ALA A 272 -0.01 -14.94 -3.88
N VAL A 273 -1.03 -14.09 -3.86
CA VAL A 273 -1.71 -13.57 -5.05
C VAL A 273 -1.42 -12.07 -5.20
N SER A 274 -0.81 -11.66 -6.31
CA SER A 274 -0.55 -10.23 -6.60
C SER A 274 -0.48 -9.96 -8.10
N GLN A 275 -1.11 -8.88 -8.57
CA GLN A 275 -1.00 -8.50 -9.98
C GLN A 275 0.41 -7.97 -10.31
N SER A 276 0.91 -7.01 -9.55
CA SER A 276 2.23 -6.39 -9.81
C SER A 276 3.41 -7.26 -9.35
N GLY A 277 3.18 -8.15 -8.37
CA GLY A 277 4.22 -8.91 -7.71
C GLY A 277 5.20 -8.05 -6.89
N THR A 278 4.88 -6.77 -6.67
CA THR A 278 5.66 -5.78 -5.90
C THR A 278 4.88 -5.22 -4.71
N THR A 279 3.68 -5.74 -4.43
CA THR A 279 2.85 -5.29 -3.30
C THR A 279 3.61 -5.48 -1.99
N THR A 280 3.97 -4.37 -1.33
CA THR A 280 4.87 -4.36 -0.17
C THR A 280 4.41 -5.29 0.95
N ASP A 281 3.15 -5.19 1.36
CA ASP A 281 2.63 -6.01 2.46
C ASP A 281 2.63 -7.50 2.10
N THR A 282 2.33 -7.86 0.84
CA THR A 282 2.37 -9.24 0.37
C THR A 282 3.80 -9.79 0.38
N ASN A 283 4.75 -9.05 -0.19
CA ASN A 283 6.16 -9.44 -0.21
C ASN A 283 6.73 -9.58 1.20
N ARG A 284 6.45 -8.63 2.09
CA ARG A 284 6.90 -8.68 3.49
C ARG A 284 6.33 -9.89 4.24
N THR A 285 5.03 -10.16 4.09
CA THR A 285 4.42 -11.34 4.72
C THR A 285 5.03 -12.64 4.20
N VAL A 286 5.36 -12.71 2.91
CA VAL A 286 6.06 -13.85 2.32
C VAL A 286 7.45 -14.03 2.92
N ASP A 287 8.24 -12.96 3.05
CA ASP A 287 9.57 -13.02 3.68
C ASP A 287 9.48 -13.55 5.11
N LEU A 288 8.54 -13.03 5.90
CA LEU A 288 8.33 -13.44 7.28
C LEU A 288 7.88 -14.90 7.40
N ALA A 289 6.98 -15.37 6.54
CA ALA A 289 6.52 -16.75 6.57
C ALA A 289 7.63 -17.73 6.14
N ARG A 290 8.40 -17.38 5.10
CA ARG A 290 9.55 -18.18 4.63
C ARG A 290 10.64 -18.29 5.67
N ALA A 291 10.97 -17.18 6.35
CA ALA A 291 11.94 -17.17 7.44
C ALA A 291 11.58 -18.12 8.59
N ARG A 292 10.30 -18.55 8.66
CA ARG A 292 9.78 -19.49 9.65
C ARG A 292 9.50 -20.88 9.08
N GLY A 293 9.95 -21.16 7.85
CA GLY A 293 9.90 -22.49 7.23
C GLY A 293 8.73 -22.74 6.26
N ALA A 294 7.86 -21.76 6.02
CA ALA A 294 6.74 -21.94 5.09
C ALA A 294 7.20 -22.11 3.64
N SER A 295 6.56 -23.03 2.91
CA SER A 295 6.68 -23.08 1.44
C SER A 295 5.77 -22.02 0.80
N VAL A 296 6.16 -21.52 -0.38
CA VAL A 296 5.46 -20.43 -1.05
C VAL A 296 5.19 -20.76 -2.51
N LEU A 297 3.93 -20.70 -2.90
CA LEU A 297 3.51 -20.59 -4.30
C LEU A 297 3.02 -19.17 -4.58
N ALA A 298 3.22 -18.69 -5.80
CA ALA A 298 2.73 -17.38 -6.23
C ALA A 298 1.78 -17.48 -7.43
N ILE A 299 0.76 -16.63 -7.43
CA ILE A 299 -0.02 -16.25 -8.62
C ILE A 299 0.34 -14.79 -8.91
N VAL A 300 1.08 -14.57 -9.99
CA VAL A 300 1.52 -13.21 -10.37
C VAL A 300 1.35 -12.94 -11.84
N ASN A 301 1.11 -11.70 -12.20
CA ASN A 301 1.04 -11.33 -13.61
C ASN A 301 2.39 -10.84 -14.14
N ARG A 302 3.21 -10.18 -13.34
CA ARG A 302 4.48 -9.60 -13.79
C ARG A 302 5.64 -10.61 -13.66
N ARG A 303 6.27 -10.96 -14.78
CA ARG A 303 7.54 -11.71 -14.78
C ARG A 303 8.67 -10.90 -14.14
N GLY A 304 9.56 -11.60 -13.44
CA GLY A 304 10.72 -10.99 -12.79
C GLY A 304 10.35 -10.00 -11.67
N SER A 305 9.14 -10.09 -11.13
CA SER A 305 8.74 -9.31 -9.96
C SER A 305 9.42 -9.85 -8.70
N GLU A 306 9.50 -9.02 -7.66
CA GLU A 306 10.05 -9.40 -6.35
C GLU A 306 9.38 -10.69 -5.80
N LEU A 307 8.05 -10.78 -5.85
CA LEU A 307 7.33 -11.96 -5.38
C LEU A 307 7.66 -13.22 -6.19
N SER A 308 7.89 -13.08 -7.50
CA SER A 308 8.25 -14.22 -8.37
C SER A 308 9.63 -14.78 -8.05
N ALA A 309 10.56 -13.93 -7.58
CA ALA A 309 11.89 -14.36 -7.16
C ALA A 309 11.89 -15.05 -5.79
N LYS A 310 10.91 -14.72 -4.93
CA LYS A 310 10.79 -15.25 -3.56
C LYS A 310 10.02 -16.56 -3.45
N ALA A 311 9.18 -16.89 -4.44
CA ALA A 311 8.32 -18.07 -4.40
C ALA A 311 9.04 -19.35 -4.87
N ASP A 312 8.67 -20.50 -4.30
CA ASP A 312 9.19 -21.81 -4.70
C ASP A 312 8.57 -22.27 -6.03
N GLY A 313 7.31 -21.87 -6.30
CA GLY A 313 6.61 -22.12 -7.56
C GLY A 313 5.78 -20.92 -7.98
N VAL A 314 5.73 -20.63 -9.29
CA VAL A 314 5.09 -19.42 -9.82
C VAL A 314 4.13 -19.76 -10.95
N MET A 315 2.86 -19.40 -10.79
CA MET A 315 1.87 -19.42 -11.86
C MET A 315 1.67 -18.00 -12.40
N TYR A 316 2.12 -17.80 -13.64
CA TYR A 316 1.84 -16.55 -14.33
C TYR A 316 0.39 -16.50 -14.84
N THR A 317 -0.33 -15.42 -14.53
CA THR A 317 -1.62 -15.11 -15.16
C THR A 317 -1.41 -14.58 -16.58
N SER A 318 -2.43 -14.70 -17.44
CA SER A 318 -2.34 -14.45 -18.87
C SER A 318 -1.10 -15.14 -19.47
N ASP A 319 -0.12 -14.37 -19.94
CA ASP A 319 1.17 -14.79 -20.46
C ASP A 319 2.35 -14.29 -19.60
N GLY A 320 2.07 -13.67 -18.44
CA GLY A 320 3.04 -13.03 -17.56
C GLY A 320 3.51 -11.65 -18.03
N ARG A 321 2.86 -11.07 -19.05
CA ARG A 321 3.24 -9.81 -19.72
C ARG A 321 2.08 -8.83 -19.89
N ASP A 322 0.87 -9.26 -19.55
CA ASP A 322 -0.36 -8.52 -19.78
C ASP A 322 -0.43 -7.25 -18.92
N VAL A 323 -0.30 -6.06 -19.53
CA VAL A 323 -0.31 -4.80 -18.78
C VAL A 323 -1.74 -4.40 -18.44
N GLU A 324 -1.96 -3.97 -17.20
CA GLU A 324 -3.24 -3.43 -16.75
C GLU A 324 -2.97 -2.01 -16.23
N MET A 325 -3.39 -1.03 -17.03
CA MET A 325 -3.16 0.41 -16.89
C MET A 325 -4.22 1.07 -16.00
N SER A 326 -5.46 0.58 -16.00
CA SER A 326 -6.48 1.09 -15.07
C SER A 326 -6.05 0.88 -13.63
N VAL A 327 -6.21 1.89 -12.77
CA VAL A 327 -5.94 1.74 -11.33
C VAL A 327 -6.81 0.64 -10.73
N ALA A 328 -8.11 0.67 -11.04
CA ALA A 328 -9.04 -0.36 -10.62
C ALA A 328 -8.76 -1.66 -11.41
N SER A 329 -8.33 -2.70 -10.70
CA SER A 329 -8.09 -4.05 -11.23
C SER A 329 -9.36 -4.65 -11.82
N THR A 330 -9.26 -5.25 -13.01
CA THR A 330 -10.36 -5.92 -13.73
C THR A 330 -9.89 -7.28 -14.25
N LYS A 331 -9.28 -7.36 -15.43
CA LYS A 331 -8.81 -8.61 -16.07
C LYS A 331 -7.92 -9.45 -15.15
N ALA A 332 -7.11 -8.80 -14.30
CA ALA A 332 -6.26 -9.51 -13.34
C ALA A 332 -7.08 -10.35 -12.34
N PHE A 333 -8.25 -9.88 -11.88
CA PHE A 333 -9.13 -10.66 -10.99
C PHE A 333 -9.55 -11.98 -11.64
N TYR A 334 -10.08 -11.91 -12.87
CA TYR A 334 -10.58 -13.07 -13.61
C TYR A 334 -9.47 -14.09 -13.85
N ALA A 335 -8.29 -13.62 -14.27
CA ALA A 335 -7.12 -14.45 -14.46
C ALA A 335 -6.62 -15.08 -13.14
N GLN A 336 -6.63 -14.34 -12.04
CA GLN A 336 -6.25 -14.86 -10.72
C GLN A 336 -7.24 -15.93 -10.22
N VAL A 337 -8.55 -15.76 -10.46
CA VAL A 337 -9.55 -16.79 -10.16
C VAL A 337 -9.32 -18.05 -10.99
N ALA A 338 -9.01 -17.91 -12.28
CA ALA A 338 -8.66 -19.04 -13.15
C ALA A 338 -7.42 -19.80 -12.66
N ALA A 339 -6.36 -19.06 -12.33
CA ALA A 339 -5.14 -19.61 -11.75
C ALA A 339 -5.39 -20.31 -10.41
N GLY A 340 -6.23 -19.71 -9.55
CA GLY A 340 -6.65 -20.28 -8.28
C GLY A 340 -7.40 -21.60 -8.45
N ALA A 341 -8.33 -21.69 -9.41
CA ALA A 341 -9.04 -22.94 -9.71
C ALA A 341 -8.08 -24.05 -10.20
N LEU A 342 -7.09 -23.71 -11.02
CA LEU A 342 -6.06 -24.65 -11.46
C LEU A 342 -5.21 -25.16 -10.29
N TYR A 343 -4.77 -24.28 -9.39
CA TYR A 343 -4.08 -24.69 -8.18
C TYR A 343 -4.98 -25.53 -7.26
N ALA A 344 -6.26 -25.19 -7.10
CA ALA A 344 -7.19 -25.98 -6.28
C ALA A 344 -7.27 -27.43 -6.78
N CYS A 345 -7.40 -27.64 -8.10
CA CYS A 345 -7.38 -28.98 -8.71
C CYS A 345 -6.03 -29.69 -8.57
N ALA A 346 -4.91 -28.98 -8.78
CA ALA A 346 -3.59 -29.57 -8.72
C ALA A 346 -3.17 -29.95 -7.29
N LEU A 347 -3.47 -29.10 -6.31
CA LEU A 347 -3.19 -29.34 -4.90
C LEU A 347 -4.05 -30.47 -4.33
N SER A 348 -5.34 -30.55 -4.70
CA SER A 348 -6.19 -31.67 -4.29
C SER A 348 -5.71 -32.99 -4.87
N LYS A 349 -5.29 -33.00 -6.15
CA LYS A 349 -4.66 -34.16 -6.79
C LYS A 349 -3.37 -34.58 -6.09
N ALA A 350 -2.50 -33.63 -5.73
CA ALA A 350 -1.24 -33.91 -5.03
C ALA A 350 -1.46 -34.49 -3.63
N LEU A 351 -2.52 -34.07 -2.93
CA LEU A 351 -2.93 -34.64 -1.64
C LEU A 351 -3.45 -36.10 -1.78
N GLY A 352 -3.75 -36.56 -3.00
CA GLY A 352 -4.40 -37.85 -3.24
C GLY A 352 -5.87 -37.89 -2.80
N GLN A 353 -6.50 -36.72 -2.65
CA GLN A 353 -7.89 -36.59 -2.20
C GLN A 353 -8.75 -35.87 -3.25
N SER A 354 -10.08 -35.96 -3.09
CA SER A 354 -11.12 -35.55 -4.05
C SER A 354 -11.36 -36.52 -5.22
N SER A 355 -12.64 -36.61 -5.62
CA SER A 355 -13.06 -37.35 -6.80
C SER A 355 -12.49 -36.74 -8.09
N ASP A 356 -11.92 -37.57 -8.96
CA ASP A 356 -11.53 -37.17 -10.32
C ASP A 356 -12.70 -36.53 -11.08
N ARG A 357 -13.93 -36.97 -10.79
CA ARG A 357 -15.14 -36.40 -11.39
C ARG A 357 -15.36 -34.94 -10.99
N ALA A 358 -15.20 -34.61 -9.71
CA ALA A 358 -15.38 -33.25 -9.22
C ALA A 358 -14.36 -32.28 -9.81
N ARG A 359 -13.10 -32.73 -9.95
CA ARG A 359 -12.05 -31.97 -10.67
C ARG A 359 -12.38 -31.80 -12.15
N HIS A 360 -12.78 -32.89 -12.82
CA HIS A 360 -13.15 -32.84 -14.23
C HIS A 360 -14.29 -31.85 -14.50
N GLU A 361 -15.36 -31.87 -13.69
CA GLU A 361 -16.49 -30.95 -13.84
C GLU A 361 -16.08 -29.49 -13.65
N LEU A 362 -15.25 -29.21 -12.64
CA LEU A 362 -14.71 -27.86 -12.40
C LEU A 362 -13.86 -27.38 -13.59
N LEU A 363 -12.97 -28.23 -14.12
CA LEU A 363 -12.11 -27.90 -15.27
C LEU A 363 -12.90 -27.75 -16.56
N ALA A 364 -13.93 -28.57 -16.76
CA ALA A 364 -14.85 -28.45 -17.89
C ALA A 364 -15.62 -27.12 -17.84
N GLY A 365 -16.08 -26.74 -16.64
CA GLY A 365 -16.67 -25.42 -16.39
C GLY A 365 -15.69 -24.29 -16.69
N LEU A 366 -14.45 -24.41 -16.20
CA LEU A 366 -13.40 -23.40 -16.36
C LEU A 366 -13.11 -23.10 -17.84
N ARG A 367 -13.13 -24.13 -18.72
CA ARG A 367 -12.96 -23.96 -20.18
C ARG A 367 -14.08 -23.14 -20.84
N LYS A 368 -15.29 -23.12 -20.26
CA LYS A 368 -16.46 -22.41 -20.81
C LYS A 368 -16.60 -20.97 -20.34
N ILE A 369 -15.96 -20.61 -19.22
CA ILE A 369 -16.07 -19.27 -18.64
C ILE A 369 -15.68 -18.14 -19.62
N PRO A 370 -14.60 -18.25 -20.42
CA PRO A 370 -14.27 -17.19 -21.38
C PRO A 370 -15.40 -16.86 -22.35
N ASP A 371 -16.10 -17.86 -22.87
CA ASP A 371 -17.17 -17.64 -23.84
C ASP A 371 -18.41 -17.06 -23.14
N ALA A 372 -18.74 -17.55 -21.94
CA ALA A 372 -19.79 -16.98 -21.10
C ALA A 372 -19.53 -15.50 -20.73
N LEU A 373 -18.26 -15.12 -20.49
CA LEU A 373 -17.90 -13.72 -20.24
C LEU A 373 -18.12 -12.85 -21.49
N VAL A 374 -17.85 -13.37 -22.69
CA VAL A 374 -18.14 -12.66 -23.95
C VAL A 374 -19.65 -12.44 -24.12
N GLU A 375 -20.47 -13.45 -23.78
CA GLU A 375 -21.93 -13.31 -23.79
C GLU A 375 -22.41 -12.24 -22.80
N VAL A 376 -21.86 -12.18 -21.58
CA VAL A 376 -22.18 -11.12 -20.61
C VAL A 376 -21.73 -9.74 -21.11
N LEU A 377 -20.57 -9.61 -21.75
CA LEU A 377 -20.13 -8.34 -22.33
C LEU A 377 -21.13 -7.82 -23.37
N ALA A 378 -21.78 -8.71 -24.12
CA ALA A 378 -22.81 -8.34 -25.10
C ALA A 378 -24.09 -7.79 -24.44
N THR A 379 -24.37 -8.10 -23.16
CA THR A 379 -25.53 -7.58 -22.43
C THR A 379 -25.31 -6.20 -21.80
N ARG A 380 -24.14 -5.58 -22.02
CA ARG A 380 -23.81 -4.23 -21.55
C ARG A 380 -24.90 -3.17 -21.78
N PRO A 381 -25.66 -3.14 -22.90
CA PRO A 381 -26.76 -2.18 -23.06
C PRO A 381 -27.83 -2.27 -21.97
N ALA A 382 -28.22 -3.48 -21.56
CA ALA A 382 -29.19 -3.70 -20.49
C ALA A 382 -28.62 -3.27 -19.12
N ILE A 383 -27.35 -3.57 -18.88
CA ILE A 383 -26.63 -3.16 -17.67
C ILE A 383 -26.52 -1.64 -17.60
N SER A 384 -26.20 -0.98 -18.72
CA SER A 384 -26.15 0.49 -18.85
C SER A 384 -27.50 1.13 -18.58
N ALA A 385 -28.60 0.55 -19.08
CA ALA A 385 -29.95 1.02 -18.82
C ALA A 385 -30.28 0.96 -17.32
N ALA A 386 -29.99 -0.17 -16.65
CA ALA A 386 -30.19 -0.31 -15.22
C ALA A 386 -29.34 0.68 -14.41
N ALA A 387 -28.07 0.85 -14.75
CA ALA A 387 -27.18 1.80 -14.08
C ALA A 387 -27.70 3.24 -14.20
N LYS A 388 -28.06 3.68 -15.41
CA LYS A 388 -28.59 5.03 -15.66
C LYS A 388 -29.90 5.30 -14.93
N GLN A 389 -30.74 4.29 -14.81
CA GLN A 389 -32.05 4.44 -14.18
C GLN A 389 -31.96 4.50 -12.65
N PHE A 390 -31.06 3.73 -12.04
CA PHE A 390 -31.13 3.47 -10.60
C PHE A 390 -29.94 3.99 -9.77
N ALA A 391 -28.76 4.19 -10.38
CA ALA A 391 -27.56 4.56 -9.63
C ALA A 391 -27.59 6.00 -9.09
N SER A 392 -28.01 6.95 -9.93
CA SER A 392 -27.85 8.39 -9.66
C SER A 392 -28.67 8.91 -8.47
N SER A 393 -29.89 8.42 -8.30
CA SER A 393 -30.83 8.91 -7.28
C SER A 393 -30.63 8.29 -5.90
N ARG A 394 -29.76 7.27 -5.75
CA ARG A 394 -29.58 6.54 -4.49
C ARG A 394 -28.30 6.96 -3.78
N ARG A 395 -28.45 7.40 -2.53
CA ARG A 395 -27.33 7.79 -1.66
C ARG A 395 -26.57 6.60 -1.10
N TYR A 396 -27.30 5.62 -0.55
CA TYR A 396 -26.72 4.45 0.09
C TYR A 396 -26.77 3.24 -0.82
N TRP A 397 -25.67 2.50 -0.88
CA TRP A 397 -25.47 1.38 -1.78
C TRP A 397 -24.87 0.23 -1.00
N THR A 398 -25.25 -0.98 -1.36
CA THR A 398 -24.74 -2.21 -0.75
C THR A 398 -24.71 -3.33 -1.78
N VAL A 399 -23.81 -4.28 -1.59
CA VAL A 399 -23.70 -5.47 -2.43
C VAL A 399 -23.90 -6.71 -1.57
N VAL A 400 -24.72 -7.64 -2.02
CA VAL A 400 -24.99 -8.86 -1.26
C VAL A 400 -24.79 -10.10 -2.11
N GLY A 401 -24.41 -11.19 -1.46
CA GLY A 401 -24.32 -12.51 -2.08
C GLY A 401 -24.11 -13.60 -1.03
N ASN A 402 -24.41 -14.85 -1.39
CA ASN A 402 -24.23 -16.01 -0.54
C ASN A 402 -23.31 -17.05 -1.18
N GLY A 403 -22.72 -17.94 -0.39
CA GLY A 403 -21.85 -18.99 -0.93
C GLY A 403 -20.68 -18.40 -1.74
N MET A 404 -20.51 -18.83 -2.99
CA MET A 404 -19.51 -18.27 -3.91
C MET A 404 -19.83 -16.83 -4.33
N ASN A 405 -21.12 -16.44 -4.35
CA ASN A 405 -21.53 -15.08 -4.66
C ASN A 405 -21.12 -14.04 -3.60
N LEU A 406 -20.72 -14.46 -2.39
CA LEU A 406 -20.10 -13.53 -1.44
C LEU A 406 -18.74 -13.02 -1.95
N ILE A 407 -17.98 -13.85 -2.66
CA ILE A 407 -16.73 -13.44 -3.31
C ILE A 407 -17.03 -12.40 -4.39
N ALA A 408 -18.09 -12.65 -5.19
CA ALA A 408 -18.55 -11.67 -6.17
C ALA A 408 -18.98 -10.36 -5.51
N ALA A 409 -19.75 -10.44 -4.43
CA ALA A 409 -20.22 -9.26 -3.72
C ALA A 409 -19.07 -8.40 -3.18
N GLN A 410 -18.03 -9.03 -2.63
CA GLN A 410 -16.86 -8.33 -2.11
C GLN A 410 -16.03 -7.64 -3.20
N GLU A 411 -15.84 -8.29 -4.35
CA GLU A 411 -15.13 -7.69 -5.49
C GLU A 411 -15.95 -6.56 -6.12
N VAL A 412 -17.25 -6.79 -6.36
CA VAL A 412 -18.15 -5.75 -6.89
C VAL A 412 -18.21 -4.57 -5.93
N ARG A 413 -18.28 -4.77 -4.62
CA ARG A 413 -18.19 -3.69 -3.63
C ARG A 413 -16.91 -2.86 -3.80
N ILE A 414 -15.75 -3.51 -3.97
CA ILE A 414 -14.47 -2.78 -4.18
C ILE A 414 -14.58 -1.93 -5.44
N LYS A 415 -15.00 -2.52 -6.57
CA LYS A 415 -15.12 -1.77 -7.83
C LYS A 415 -16.11 -0.63 -7.75
N LEU A 416 -17.30 -0.85 -7.20
CA LEU A 416 -18.29 0.21 -7.07
C LEU A 416 -17.79 1.33 -6.15
N SER A 417 -17.03 1.00 -5.09
CA SER A 417 -16.44 2.01 -4.21
C SER A 417 -15.36 2.84 -4.91
N GLU A 418 -14.46 2.17 -5.65
CA GLU A 418 -13.39 2.81 -6.41
C GLU A 418 -13.94 3.69 -7.56
N LEU A 419 -14.94 3.19 -8.29
CA LEU A 419 -15.45 3.84 -9.49
C LEU A 419 -16.50 4.91 -9.20
N CYS A 420 -17.31 4.74 -8.15
CA CYS A 420 -18.43 5.64 -7.87
C CYS A 420 -18.18 6.55 -6.65
N TYR A 421 -17.02 6.46 -5.99
CA TYR A 421 -16.66 7.24 -4.78
C TYR A 421 -17.71 7.17 -3.67
N LYS A 422 -18.32 5.99 -3.50
CA LYS A 422 -19.27 5.70 -2.43
C LYS A 422 -18.64 4.73 -1.44
N SER A 423 -18.97 4.90 -0.16
CA SER A 423 -18.74 3.85 0.82
C SER A 423 -19.83 2.81 0.65
N ILE A 424 -19.47 1.61 0.20
CA ILE A 424 -20.40 0.53 -0.11
C ILE A 424 -20.12 -0.65 0.82
N SER A 425 -21.14 -1.17 1.49
CA SER A 425 -21.01 -2.40 2.29
C SER A 425 -21.06 -3.65 1.41
N SER A 426 -20.53 -4.75 1.92
CA SER A 426 -20.73 -6.09 1.35
C SER A 426 -21.18 -7.02 2.45
N ASP A 427 -22.36 -7.57 2.31
CA ASP A 427 -23.01 -8.39 3.34
C ASP A 427 -23.43 -9.75 2.75
N SER A 428 -23.68 -10.75 3.60
CA SER A 428 -24.43 -11.92 3.15
C SER A 428 -25.88 -11.52 2.90
N THR A 429 -26.53 -12.17 1.93
CA THR A 429 -27.91 -11.84 1.55
C THR A 429 -28.85 -11.91 2.76
N GLU A 430 -28.78 -12.96 3.56
CA GLU A 430 -29.69 -13.15 4.68
C GLU A 430 -29.42 -12.16 5.84
N ASP A 431 -28.16 -11.74 6.02
CA ASP A 431 -27.77 -10.90 7.17
C ASP A 431 -28.03 -9.40 6.94
N LYS A 432 -28.16 -8.97 5.68
CA LYS A 432 -28.42 -7.56 5.31
C LYS A 432 -29.61 -6.94 6.03
N LYS A 433 -30.66 -7.73 6.34
CA LYS A 433 -31.84 -7.27 7.07
C LYS A 433 -31.56 -6.90 8.52
N HIS A 434 -30.46 -7.37 9.10
CA HIS A 434 -30.06 -7.11 10.49
C HIS A 434 -29.11 -5.92 10.66
N ILE A 435 -28.60 -5.35 9.56
CA ILE A 435 -27.54 -4.33 9.59
C ILE A 435 -28.11 -2.94 9.32
N ASP A 436 -28.43 -2.64 8.06
CA ASP A 436 -28.76 -1.29 7.60
C ASP A 436 -29.85 -1.28 6.52
N LEU A 437 -30.82 -2.21 6.57
CA LEU A 437 -31.92 -2.22 5.60
C LEU A 437 -32.77 -0.92 5.64
N SER A 438 -32.79 -0.24 6.79
CA SER A 438 -33.52 1.02 7.01
C SER A 438 -32.96 2.22 6.23
N CYS A 439 -31.74 2.14 5.66
CA CYS A 439 -31.17 3.24 4.88
C CYS A 439 -31.73 3.32 3.45
N GLU A 440 -32.72 2.48 3.10
CA GLU A 440 -33.34 2.37 1.78
C GLU A 440 -32.33 2.27 0.61
N PRO A 441 -31.33 1.37 0.71
CA PRO A 441 -30.19 1.37 -0.21
C PRO A 441 -30.55 0.86 -1.61
N LEU A 442 -29.72 1.20 -2.60
CA LEU A 442 -29.57 0.37 -3.80
C LEU A 442 -28.86 -0.92 -3.39
N VAL A 443 -29.49 -2.07 -3.63
CA VAL A 443 -28.94 -3.39 -3.29
C VAL A 443 -28.56 -4.13 -4.55
N PHE A 444 -27.26 -4.27 -4.80
CA PHE A 444 -26.77 -5.10 -5.91
C PHE A 444 -26.64 -6.55 -5.43
N VAL A 445 -27.47 -7.45 -5.97
CA VAL A 445 -27.60 -8.84 -5.50
C VAL A 445 -26.88 -9.78 -6.48
N CYS A 446 -25.83 -10.44 -6.01
CA CYS A 446 -25.13 -11.50 -6.74
C CYS A 446 -25.82 -12.85 -6.48
N ALA A 447 -26.53 -13.39 -7.48
CA ALA A 447 -27.38 -14.59 -7.33
C ALA A 447 -27.21 -15.58 -8.50
N THR A 448 -25.98 -15.72 -9.02
CA THR A 448 -25.69 -16.63 -10.14
C THR A 448 -25.36 -18.04 -9.64
N GLY A 449 -25.70 -19.07 -10.44
CA GLY A 449 -25.40 -20.48 -10.11
C GLY A 449 -26.14 -21.04 -8.90
N LEU A 450 -27.21 -20.38 -8.44
CA LEU A 450 -27.99 -20.84 -7.29
C LEU A 450 -28.83 -22.07 -7.64
N LEU A 451 -28.78 -23.08 -6.76
CA LEU A 451 -29.68 -24.22 -6.77
C LEU A 451 -31.07 -23.84 -6.23
N GLU A 452 -32.10 -24.65 -6.49
CA GLU A 452 -33.50 -24.27 -6.26
C GLU A 452 -33.82 -23.77 -4.85
N GLY A 453 -33.33 -24.45 -3.81
CA GLY A 453 -33.54 -24.03 -2.41
C GLY A 453 -32.98 -22.65 -2.13
N ASN A 454 -31.70 -22.44 -2.44
CA ASN A 454 -31.01 -21.16 -2.21
C ASN A 454 -31.60 -20.04 -3.06
N ALA A 455 -32.04 -20.33 -4.29
CA ALA A 455 -32.69 -19.34 -5.15
C ALA A 455 -34.03 -18.86 -4.55
N SER A 456 -34.80 -19.77 -3.94
CA SER A 456 -36.04 -19.45 -3.24
C SER A 456 -35.79 -18.56 -2.02
N ASP A 457 -34.75 -18.84 -1.24
CA ASP A 457 -34.44 -18.05 -0.05
C ASP A 457 -33.93 -16.65 -0.42
N VAL A 458 -33.06 -16.53 -1.43
CA VAL A 458 -32.63 -15.23 -1.94
C VAL A 458 -33.82 -14.42 -2.50
N ALA A 459 -34.77 -15.06 -3.18
CA ALA A 459 -35.97 -14.39 -3.67
C ALA A 459 -36.84 -13.81 -2.53
N LYS A 460 -36.98 -14.54 -1.41
CA LYS A 460 -37.67 -14.03 -0.21
C LYS A 460 -36.96 -12.81 0.36
N GLU A 461 -35.64 -12.84 0.48
CA GLU A 461 -34.86 -11.71 0.98
C GLU A 461 -34.98 -10.48 0.07
N ILE A 462 -34.97 -10.66 -1.26
CA ILE A 462 -35.22 -9.57 -2.21
C ILE A 462 -36.61 -8.94 -2.01
N ALA A 463 -37.63 -9.76 -1.76
CA ALA A 463 -38.98 -9.26 -1.47
C ALA A 463 -39.00 -8.44 -0.16
N ILE A 464 -38.28 -8.88 0.87
CA ILE A 464 -38.11 -8.13 2.12
C ILE A 464 -37.41 -6.79 1.84
N TYR A 465 -36.32 -6.79 1.06
CA TYR A 465 -35.63 -5.54 0.73
C TYR A 465 -36.56 -4.53 0.05
N ARG A 466 -37.32 -5.00 -0.93
CA ARG A 466 -38.27 -4.17 -1.66
C ARG A 466 -39.39 -3.63 -0.76
N ALA A 467 -39.90 -4.44 0.16
CA ALA A 467 -40.91 -4.04 1.13
C ALA A 467 -40.41 -2.92 2.07
N HIS A 468 -39.10 -2.88 2.33
CA HIS A 468 -38.42 -1.82 3.09
C HIS A 468 -37.88 -0.69 2.19
N LYS A 469 -38.45 -0.49 1.00
CA LYS A 469 -38.13 0.58 0.02
C LYS A 469 -36.70 0.58 -0.53
N ALA A 470 -35.93 -0.46 -0.26
CA ALA A 470 -34.66 -0.67 -0.94
C ALA A 470 -34.89 -0.98 -2.42
N LEU A 471 -33.84 -0.81 -3.23
CA LEU A 471 -33.88 -1.00 -4.67
C LEU A 471 -32.97 -2.17 -5.06
N PRO A 472 -33.50 -3.41 -5.06
CA PRO A 472 -32.73 -4.59 -5.45
C PRO A 472 -32.53 -4.66 -6.97
N ILE A 473 -31.27 -4.75 -7.41
CA ILE A 473 -30.86 -5.11 -8.77
C ILE A 473 -30.21 -6.48 -8.69
N VAL A 474 -30.78 -7.47 -9.37
CA VAL A 474 -30.39 -8.88 -9.21
C VAL A 474 -29.63 -9.36 -10.43
N VAL A 475 -28.46 -9.96 -10.22
CA VAL A 475 -27.74 -10.70 -11.27
C VAL A 475 -28.03 -12.18 -11.09
N ALA A 476 -28.67 -12.81 -12.07
CA ALA A 476 -29.15 -14.18 -11.97
C ALA A 476 -28.83 -14.99 -13.22
N THR A 477 -28.75 -16.31 -13.07
CA THR A 477 -28.61 -17.22 -14.22
C THR A 477 -29.89 -17.21 -15.05
N GLU A 478 -29.75 -17.30 -16.38
CA GLU A 478 -30.87 -17.46 -17.31
C GLU A 478 -31.83 -18.57 -16.88
N GLY A 479 -33.13 -18.33 -17.11
CA GLY A 479 -34.20 -19.22 -16.67
C GLY A 479 -34.70 -19.00 -15.24
N GLN A 480 -34.06 -18.11 -14.45
CA GLN A 480 -34.58 -17.73 -13.13
C GLN A 480 -35.72 -16.72 -13.26
N THR A 481 -36.92 -17.12 -12.82
CA THR A 481 -38.14 -16.30 -12.84
C THR A 481 -38.62 -15.90 -11.45
N ARG A 482 -37.83 -16.15 -10.40
CA ARG A 482 -38.27 -16.01 -9.00
C ARG A 482 -38.03 -14.61 -8.41
N PHE A 483 -37.35 -13.73 -9.16
CA PHE A 483 -36.88 -12.44 -8.66
C PHE A 483 -37.79 -11.27 -9.06
N ASP A 484 -39.10 -11.48 -9.12
CA ASP A 484 -40.09 -10.48 -9.58
C ASP A 484 -40.13 -9.20 -8.71
N ALA A 485 -39.70 -9.30 -7.45
CA ALA A 485 -39.61 -8.16 -6.54
C ALA A 485 -38.39 -7.25 -6.82
N ALA A 486 -37.49 -7.67 -7.71
CA ALA A 486 -36.34 -6.87 -8.13
C ALA A 486 -36.77 -5.66 -8.97
N ALA A 487 -36.06 -4.54 -8.83
CA ALA A 487 -36.22 -3.40 -9.71
C ALA A 487 -35.68 -3.69 -11.13
N ALA A 488 -34.66 -4.55 -11.23
CA ALA A 488 -34.16 -5.10 -12.47
C ALA A 488 -33.52 -6.47 -12.23
N VAL A 489 -33.65 -7.36 -13.21
CA VAL A 489 -32.96 -8.66 -13.24
C VAL A 489 -32.03 -8.68 -14.46
N LEU A 490 -30.74 -8.82 -14.20
CA LEU A 490 -29.68 -8.92 -15.21
C LEU A 490 -29.31 -10.39 -15.37
N LEU A 491 -29.75 -10.99 -16.47
CA LEU A 491 -29.55 -12.40 -16.74
C LEU A 491 -28.16 -12.67 -17.35
N VAL A 492 -27.54 -13.77 -16.93
CA VAL A 492 -26.25 -14.26 -17.44
C VAL A 492 -26.36 -15.74 -17.82
N PRO A 493 -25.54 -16.24 -18.77
CA PRO A 493 -25.62 -17.64 -19.21
C PRO A 493 -25.36 -18.63 -18.08
N SER A 494 -25.87 -19.86 -18.27
CA SER A 494 -25.67 -20.96 -17.33
C SER A 494 -24.28 -21.58 -17.48
N VAL A 495 -23.54 -21.64 -16.37
CA VAL A 495 -22.21 -22.26 -16.27
C VAL A 495 -22.14 -23.13 -15.02
N GLU A 496 -21.00 -23.78 -14.80
CA GLU A 496 -20.75 -24.57 -13.60
C GLU A 496 -20.95 -23.73 -12.33
N ALA A 497 -21.72 -24.25 -11.36
CA ALA A 497 -22.25 -23.46 -10.24
C ALA A 497 -21.16 -22.87 -9.32
N ARG A 498 -20.04 -23.57 -9.11
CA ARG A 498 -18.91 -23.07 -8.31
C ARG A 498 -18.18 -21.93 -9.00
N LEU A 499 -18.32 -21.78 -10.32
CA LEU A 499 -17.69 -20.73 -11.13
C LEU A 499 -18.67 -19.62 -11.56
N ALA A 500 -19.97 -19.81 -11.39
CA ALA A 500 -20.99 -18.87 -11.88
C ALA A 500 -20.87 -17.45 -11.31
N PHE A 501 -20.38 -17.31 -10.06
CA PHE A 501 -20.15 -16.01 -9.41
C PHE A 501 -19.25 -15.07 -10.23
N ILE A 502 -18.37 -15.61 -11.08
CA ILE A 502 -17.50 -14.83 -11.97
C ILE A 502 -18.33 -13.95 -12.91
N LEU A 503 -19.49 -14.44 -13.36
CA LEU A 503 -20.39 -13.68 -14.22
C LEU A 503 -21.07 -12.54 -13.47
N SER A 504 -21.40 -12.72 -12.18
CA SER A 504 -21.87 -11.61 -11.33
C SER A 504 -20.83 -10.51 -11.19
N VAL A 505 -19.54 -10.86 -11.11
CA VAL A 505 -18.46 -9.87 -11.07
C VAL A 505 -18.39 -9.09 -12.38
N MET A 506 -18.50 -9.75 -13.54
CA MET A 506 -18.50 -9.09 -14.85
C MET A 506 -19.65 -8.08 -14.98
N VAL A 507 -20.86 -8.47 -14.57
CA VAL A 507 -22.00 -7.54 -14.55
C VAL A 507 -21.74 -6.37 -13.61
N GLY A 508 -21.19 -6.61 -12.43
CA GLY A 508 -20.88 -5.55 -11.46
C GLY A 508 -19.77 -4.59 -11.94
N HIS A 509 -18.73 -5.09 -12.61
CA HIS A 509 -17.69 -4.28 -13.24
C HIS A 509 -18.28 -3.35 -14.31
N LEU A 510 -19.13 -3.90 -15.19
CA LEU A 510 -19.85 -3.12 -16.21
C LEU A 510 -20.82 -2.11 -15.59
N PHE A 511 -21.58 -2.53 -14.56
CA PHE A 511 -22.52 -1.67 -13.85
C PHE A 511 -21.80 -0.49 -13.18
N GLY A 512 -20.67 -0.73 -12.52
CA GLY A 512 -19.87 0.33 -11.90
C GLY A 512 -19.34 1.35 -12.90
N TYR A 513 -18.85 0.88 -14.05
CA TYR A 513 -18.41 1.76 -15.12
C TYR A 513 -19.55 2.60 -15.69
N GLU A 514 -20.69 1.99 -16.00
CA GLU A 514 -21.86 2.70 -16.53
C GLU A 514 -22.49 3.65 -15.49
N ALA A 515 -22.47 3.29 -14.21
CA ALA A 515 -22.93 4.15 -13.13
C ALA A 515 -22.05 5.39 -12.98
N ALA A 516 -20.72 5.23 -13.00
CA ALA A 516 -19.79 6.35 -12.97
C ALA A 516 -20.00 7.32 -14.14
N LEU A 517 -20.19 6.80 -15.36
CA LEU A 517 -20.54 7.61 -16.53
C LEU A 517 -21.89 8.32 -16.36
N SER A 518 -22.88 7.64 -15.77
CA SER A 518 -24.19 8.24 -15.52
C SER A 518 -24.13 9.37 -14.48
N ILE A 519 -23.26 9.25 -13.47
CA ILE A 519 -23.06 10.28 -12.45
C ILE A 519 -22.35 11.49 -13.08
N ASP A 520 -21.30 11.27 -13.88
CA ASP A 520 -20.60 12.34 -14.61
C ASP A 520 -21.53 13.10 -15.57
N ALA A 521 -22.46 12.39 -16.22
CA ALA A 521 -23.43 13.02 -17.12
C ALA A 521 -24.32 14.04 -16.41
N LEU A 522 -24.55 13.91 -15.09
CA LEU A 522 -25.28 14.90 -14.31
C LEU A 522 -24.53 16.24 -14.18
N ALA A 523 -23.21 16.27 -14.37
CA ALA A 523 -22.44 17.50 -14.33
C ALA A 523 -22.67 18.38 -15.57
N ARG A 524 -23.27 17.84 -16.65
CA ARG A 524 -23.39 18.51 -17.94
C ARG A 524 -24.07 19.89 -17.87
N PRO A 525 -25.25 20.05 -17.23
CA PRO A 525 -25.87 21.37 -17.11
C PRO A 525 -24.99 22.39 -16.36
N LEU A 526 -24.19 21.93 -15.38
CA LEU A 526 -23.29 22.78 -14.63
C LEU A 526 -22.05 23.19 -15.45
N ARG A 527 -21.51 22.28 -16.28
CA ARG A 527 -20.43 22.60 -17.23
C ARG A 527 -20.87 23.63 -18.25
N GLU A 528 -22.04 23.41 -18.87
CA GLU A 528 -22.63 24.35 -19.83
C GLU A 528 -22.88 25.73 -19.18
N ALA A 529 -23.37 25.76 -17.92
CA ALA A 529 -23.52 27.00 -17.17
C ALA A 529 -22.19 27.71 -16.92
N ARG A 530 -21.12 26.97 -16.62
CA ARG A 530 -19.79 27.52 -16.37
C ARG A 530 -19.15 28.07 -17.65
N GLU A 531 -19.28 27.34 -18.76
CA GLU A 531 -18.81 27.76 -20.09
C GLU A 531 -19.44 29.09 -20.53
N VAL A 532 -20.73 29.29 -20.25
CA VAL A 532 -21.42 30.58 -20.49
C VAL A 532 -20.73 31.72 -19.74
N VAL A 533 -20.38 31.51 -18.47
CA VAL A 533 -19.72 32.52 -17.64
C VAL A 533 -18.29 32.78 -18.14
N GLU A 534 -17.51 31.73 -18.39
CA GLU A 534 -16.12 31.82 -18.87
C GLU A 534 -16.05 32.58 -20.21
N HIS A 535 -16.88 32.20 -21.20
CA HIS A 535 -16.91 32.87 -22.50
C HIS A 535 -17.42 34.31 -22.46
N ALA A 536 -18.25 34.65 -21.48
CA ALA A 536 -18.64 36.03 -21.27
C ALA A 536 -17.44 36.84 -20.75
N VAL A 537 -16.75 36.34 -19.71
CA VAL A 537 -15.61 37.02 -19.07
C VAL A 537 -14.43 37.21 -20.03
N GLU A 538 -14.10 36.20 -20.84
CA GLU A 538 -12.99 36.24 -21.82
C GLU A 538 -13.15 37.35 -22.87
N ARG A 539 -14.39 37.68 -23.26
CA ARG A 539 -14.65 38.70 -24.30
C ARG A 539 -14.55 40.13 -23.78
N GLY A 540 -14.45 40.32 -22.46
CA GLY A 540 -14.35 41.63 -21.80
C GLY A 540 -15.57 42.53 -22.02
N GLY A 541 -15.57 43.71 -21.40
CA GLY A 541 -16.59 44.74 -21.61
C GLY A 541 -17.21 45.30 -20.34
N ASP A 542 -18.28 46.08 -20.51
CA ASP A 542 -19.07 46.63 -19.41
C ASP A 542 -19.76 45.53 -18.60
N ALA A 543 -19.58 45.55 -17.28
CA ALA A 543 -20.01 44.51 -16.35
C ALA A 543 -21.54 44.30 -16.36
N ASN A 544 -22.32 45.33 -16.66
CA ASN A 544 -23.78 45.21 -16.77
C ASN A 544 -24.20 44.46 -18.04
N LYS A 545 -23.57 44.75 -19.18
CA LYS A 545 -23.81 44.03 -20.45
C LYS A 545 -23.39 42.57 -20.38
N LEU A 546 -22.33 42.30 -19.61
CA LEU A 546 -21.86 40.95 -19.32
C LEU A 546 -22.95 40.13 -18.60
N LEU A 547 -23.54 40.69 -17.54
CA LEU A 547 -24.62 40.04 -16.78
C LEU A 547 -25.88 39.84 -17.63
N GLU A 548 -26.24 40.79 -18.49
CA GLU A 548 -27.38 40.63 -19.42
C GLU A 548 -27.19 39.45 -20.37
N LYS A 549 -25.98 39.30 -20.92
CA LYS A 549 -25.65 38.19 -21.82
C LYS A 549 -25.66 36.85 -21.08
N ILE A 550 -25.04 36.78 -19.90
CA ILE A 550 -25.04 35.58 -19.07
C ILE A 550 -26.47 35.18 -18.73
N ARG A 551 -27.34 36.12 -18.33
CA ARG A 551 -28.75 35.84 -18.05
C ARG A 551 -29.50 35.24 -19.24
N ALA A 552 -29.22 35.72 -20.46
CA ALA A 552 -29.87 35.22 -21.67
C ALA A 552 -29.47 33.77 -22.00
N GLU A 553 -28.22 33.39 -21.75
CA GLU A 553 -27.67 32.08 -22.12
C GLU A 553 -27.78 31.03 -20.98
N LEU A 554 -27.79 31.48 -19.72
CA LEU A 554 -27.79 30.62 -18.52
C LEU A 554 -29.15 29.94 -18.23
N GLY A 555 -30.24 30.43 -18.81
CA GLY A 555 -31.60 29.94 -18.51
C GLY A 555 -31.78 28.44 -18.79
N ALA A 556 -31.39 27.96 -19.98
CA ALA A 556 -31.56 26.56 -20.36
C ALA A 556 -30.78 25.55 -19.48
N PRO A 557 -29.46 25.74 -19.22
CA PRO A 557 -28.73 24.86 -18.31
C PRO A 557 -29.24 24.95 -16.87
N ALA A 558 -29.66 26.13 -16.40
CA ALA A 558 -30.25 26.30 -15.07
C ALA A 558 -31.55 25.50 -14.92
N THR A 559 -32.47 25.56 -15.90
CA THR A 559 -33.71 24.78 -15.88
C THR A 559 -33.45 23.28 -15.85
N ARG A 560 -32.53 22.77 -16.68
CA ARG A 560 -32.17 21.34 -16.67
C ARG A 560 -31.61 20.91 -15.30
N PHE A 561 -30.79 21.74 -14.68
CA PHE A 561 -30.28 21.46 -13.34
C PHE A 561 -31.40 21.43 -12.29
N THR A 562 -32.29 22.43 -12.29
CA THR A 562 -33.40 22.50 -11.32
C THR A 562 -34.42 21.39 -11.49
N ASP A 563 -34.72 20.98 -12.73
CA ASP A 563 -35.66 19.90 -13.01
C ASP A 563 -35.11 18.55 -12.50
N ALA A 564 -33.84 18.26 -12.79
CA ALA A 564 -33.19 17.04 -12.30
C ALA A 564 -33.02 17.04 -10.77
N LEU A 565 -32.87 18.21 -10.15
CA LEU A 565 -32.88 18.36 -8.69
C LEU A 565 -34.27 18.06 -8.11
N ALA A 566 -35.33 18.55 -8.75
CA ALA A 566 -36.71 18.33 -8.30
C ALA A 566 -37.14 16.84 -8.39
N THR A 567 -36.56 16.07 -9.33
CA THR A 567 -36.83 14.62 -9.44
C THR A 567 -35.94 13.75 -8.54
N GLY A 568 -35.05 14.34 -7.74
CA GLY A 568 -34.13 13.61 -6.86
C GLY A 568 -32.97 12.92 -7.57
N ASN A 569 -32.67 13.26 -8.83
CA ASN A 569 -31.58 12.60 -9.57
C ASN A 569 -30.18 12.93 -9.01
N TYR A 570 -30.05 14.02 -8.25
CA TYR A 570 -28.80 14.43 -7.59
C TYR A 570 -28.64 13.89 -6.17
N ASP A 571 -29.70 13.33 -5.56
CA ASP A 571 -29.73 12.94 -4.13
C ASP A 571 -28.61 11.97 -3.75
N GLY A 572 -28.15 11.17 -4.73
CA GLY A 572 -27.07 10.23 -4.53
C GLY A 572 -25.68 10.85 -4.55
N ASN A 573 -25.45 11.97 -5.23
CA ASN A 573 -24.10 12.34 -5.70
C ASN A 573 -23.72 13.81 -5.54
N LEU A 574 -24.69 14.71 -5.30
CA LEU A 574 -24.41 16.12 -5.05
C LEU A 574 -24.70 16.45 -3.58
N GLU A 575 -23.77 17.13 -2.90
CA GLU A 575 -24.02 17.58 -1.53
C GLU A 575 -25.18 18.56 -1.48
N ALA A 576 -26.06 18.43 -0.47
CA ALA A 576 -27.19 19.34 -0.30
C ALA A 576 -26.74 20.80 -0.15
N SER A 577 -25.62 21.05 0.55
CA SER A 577 -24.99 22.37 0.68
C SER A 577 -24.56 22.93 -0.69
N THR A 578 -23.94 22.11 -1.53
CA THR A 578 -23.50 22.48 -2.87
C THR A 578 -24.71 22.76 -3.77
N ALA A 579 -25.72 21.89 -3.75
CA ALA A 579 -26.96 22.09 -4.48
C ALA A 579 -27.66 23.41 -4.10
N VAL A 580 -27.83 23.68 -2.80
CA VAL A 580 -28.43 24.93 -2.30
C VAL A 580 -27.63 26.15 -2.74
N ARG A 581 -26.30 26.08 -2.68
CA ARG A 581 -25.43 27.18 -3.13
C ARG A 581 -25.61 27.44 -4.62
N ILE A 582 -25.61 26.40 -5.46
CA ILE A 582 -25.79 26.53 -6.91
C ILE A 582 -27.18 27.10 -7.22
N VAL A 583 -28.25 26.57 -6.63
CA VAL A 583 -29.62 27.09 -6.81
C VAL A 583 -29.69 28.57 -6.43
N THR A 584 -29.08 28.97 -5.31
CA THR A 584 -29.04 30.35 -4.85
C THR A 584 -28.33 31.25 -5.86
N MET A 585 -27.14 30.86 -6.33
CA MET A 585 -26.38 31.64 -7.31
C MET A 585 -27.08 31.73 -8.67
N LEU A 586 -27.68 30.64 -9.15
CA LEU A 586 -28.46 30.66 -10.39
C LEU A 586 -29.69 31.56 -10.27
N ARG A 587 -30.42 31.48 -9.16
CA ARG A 587 -31.59 32.34 -8.89
C ARG A 587 -31.19 33.82 -8.89
N ASP A 588 -30.11 34.15 -8.18
CA ASP A 588 -29.67 35.54 -8.06
C ASP A 588 -29.17 36.07 -9.41
N THR A 589 -28.41 35.26 -10.16
CA THR A 589 -27.90 35.63 -11.50
C THR A 589 -29.03 35.82 -12.51
N LEU A 590 -30.10 35.03 -12.43
CA LEU A 590 -31.26 35.09 -13.33
C LEU A 590 -32.30 36.15 -12.94
N ALA A 591 -32.09 36.89 -11.84
CA ALA A 591 -33.01 37.91 -11.38
C ALA A 591 -33.11 39.11 -12.36
N SER A 592 -34.16 39.92 -12.19
CA SER A 592 -34.29 41.19 -12.92
C SER A 592 -33.16 42.17 -12.58
N ASP A 593 -32.72 42.17 -11.31
CA ASP A 593 -31.55 42.89 -10.80
C ASP A 593 -30.60 41.90 -10.06
N PRO A 594 -29.61 41.33 -10.77
CA PRO A 594 -28.75 40.28 -10.21
C PRO A 594 -27.87 40.73 -9.05
N VAL A 595 -27.29 41.94 -9.14
CA VAL A 595 -26.38 42.46 -8.12
C VAL A 595 -27.14 42.73 -6.82
N GLN A 596 -28.34 43.32 -6.89
CA GLN A 596 -29.18 43.51 -5.70
C GLN A 596 -29.72 42.19 -5.14
N ALA A 597 -30.06 41.21 -5.99
CA ALA A 597 -30.48 39.89 -5.53
C ALA A 597 -29.36 39.19 -4.74
N TYR A 598 -28.14 39.18 -5.30
CA TYR A 598 -26.96 38.61 -4.65
C TYR A 598 -26.56 39.34 -3.36
N GLN A 599 -26.66 40.68 -3.32
CA GLN A 599 -26.43 41.43 -2.09
C GLN A 599 -27.40 41.03 -0.98
N ARG A 600 -28.69 40.86 -1.32
CA ARG A 600 -29.71 40.45 -0.35
C ARG A 600 -29.50 39.03 0.15
N SER A 601 -29.08 38.10 -0.71
CA SER A 601 -28.90 36.70 -0.33
C SER A 601 -27.58 36.45 0.43
N SER A 602 -26.50 37.14 0.05
CA SER A 602 -25.16 36.93 0.61
C SER A 602 -24.83 37.83 1.80
N GLY A 603 -25.49 38.99 1.92
CA GLY A 603 -25.17 40.03 2.91
C GLY A 603 -23.84 40.75 2.64
N LYS A 604 -23.14 40.44 1.54
CA LYS A 604 -21.89 41.09 1.13
C LYS A 604 -22.16 42.38 0.34
N ILE A 605 -21.21 43.32 0.35
CA ILE A 605 -21.21 44.41 -0.63
C ILE A 605 -21.02 43.76 -2.02
N ALA A 606 -22.03 43.88 -2.89
CA ALA A 606 -22.07 43.16 -4.15
C ALA A 606 -21.45 43.97 -5.29
N SER A 607 -20.73 43.27 -6.16
CA SER A 607 -20.36 43.74 -7.50
C SER A 607 -20.64 42.63 -8.52
N PRO A 608 -20.78 42.96 -9.82
CA PRO A 608 -20.88 41.97 -10.88
C PRO A 608 -19.74 40.94 -10.85
N GLU A 609 -18.50 41.39 -10.63
CA GLU A 609 -17.31 40.53 -10.59
C GLU A 609 -17.40 39.52 -9.43
N LEU A 610 -17.74 40.00 -8.23
CA LEU A 610 -17.86 39.14 -7.06
C LEU A 610 -18.98 38.09 -7.22
N LEU A 611 -20.11 38.46 -7.83
CA LEU A 611 -21.19 37.53 -8.16
C LEU A 611 -20.70 36.44 -9.13
N LEU A 612 -19.99 36.81 -10.19
CA LEU A 612 -19.51 35.86 -11.19
C LEU A 612 -18.42 34.94 -10.64
N ASP A 613 -17.55 35.45 -9.77
CA ASP A 613 -16.55 34.63 -9.06
C ASP A 613 -17.23 33.60 -8.14
N ASP A 614 -18.21 34.02 -7.34
CA ASP A 614 -18.93 33.12 -6.44
C ASP A 614 -19.81 32.11 -7.20
N LEU A 615 -20.41 32.50 -8.33
CA LEU A 615 -21.12 31.60 -9.24
C LEU A 615 -20.17 30.56 -9.84
N THR A 616 -19.03 31.00 -10.37
CA THR A 616 -18.01 30.11 -10.96
C THR A 616 -17.46 29.14 -9.92
N SER A 617 -17.21 29.61 -8.71
CA SER A 617 -16.81 28.78 -7.56
C SER A 617 -17.87 27.73 -7.22
N ALA A 618 -19.16 28.10 -7.18
CA ALA A 618 -20.25 27.19 -6.88
C ALA A 618 -20.44 26.13 -7.98
N LEU A 619 -20.40 26.54 -9.25
CA LEU A 619 -20.50 25.63 -10.41
C LEU A 619 -19.31 24.67 -10.45
N THR A 620 -18.10 25.17 -10.25
CA THR A 620 -16.88 24.34 -10.22
C THR A 620 -16.96 23.28 -9.14
N ARG A 621 -17.36 23.66 -7.91
CA ARG A 621 -17.55 22.69 -6.83
C ARG A 621 -18.56 21.60 -7.18
N GLY A 622 -19.70 21.96 -7.78
CA GLY A 622 -20.70 20.98 -8.21
C GLY A 622 -20.21 20.06 -9.33
N VAL A 623 -19.47 20.61 -10.30
CA VAL A 623 -18.84 19.81 -11.37
C VAL A 623 -17.82 18.84 -10.77
N ASP A 624 -16.97 19.30 -9.86
CA ASP A 624 -15.93 18.48 -9.22
C ASP A 624 -16.55 17.33 -8.43
N GLU A 625 -17.61 17.57 -7.64
CA GLU A 625 -18.31 16.52 -6.90
C GLU A 625 -18.84 15.41 -7.82
N LEU A 626 -19.42 15.79 -8.97
CA LEU A 626 -20.04 14.85 -9.92
C LEU A 626 -19.04 14.18 -10.89
N THR A 627 -17.86 14.77 -11.10
CA THR A 627 -16.85 14.27 -12.07
C THR A 627 -15.87 13.29 -11.44
N ARG A 628 -15.70 13.32 -10.10
CA ARG A 628 -14.80 12.41 -9.35
C ARG A 628 -14.86 10.94 -9.83
N PRO A 629 -16.04 10.30 -9.96
CA PRO A 629 -16.16 8.94 -10.51
C PRO A 629 -15.41 8.69 -11.82
N VAL A 630 -15.53 9.60 -12.78
CA VAL A 630 -14.87 9.46 -14.09
C VAL A 630 -13.39 9.79 -14.00
N ASP A 631 -12.97 10.65 -13.09
CA ASP A 631 -11.54 10.90 -12.87
C ASP A 631 -10.83 9.65 -12.31
N ALA A 632 -11.45 8.87 -11.42
CA ALA A 632 -10.92 7.54 -11.03
C ALA A 632 -10.74 6.60 -12.23
N ILE A 633 -11.69 6.61 -13.16
CA ILE A 633 -11.63 5.79 -14.38
C ILE A 633 -10.51 6.26 -15.31
N LYS A 634 -10.26 7.57 -15.37
CA LYS A 634 -9.20 8.16 -16.20
C LYS A 634 -7.82 7.99 -15.59
N HIS A 635 -7.71 7.87 -14.26
CA HIS A 635 -6.44 7.66 -13.59
C HIS A 635 -5.76 6.35 -14.05
N GLN A 636 -4.46 6.45 -14.34
CA GLN A 636 -3.63 5.37 -14.92
C GLN A 636 -2.41 5.02 -14.07
N ALA A 637 -2.25 5.67 -12.90
CA ALA A 637 -1.11 5.46 -12.03
C ALA A 637 -1.46 4.46 -10.92
N LYS A 638 -1.04 3.20 -11.07
CA LYS A 638 -1.24 2.12 -10.08
C LYS A 638 -0.36 2.22 -8.83
N THR A 639 0.59 3.14 -8.78
CA THR A 639 1.54 3.26 -7.67
C THR A 639 1.00 4.15 -6.57
N VAL A 640 0.13 3.60 -5.73
CA VAL A 640 -0.09 4.09 -4.36
C VAL A 640 0.53 3.06 -3.42
N THR A 641 1.85 3.07 -3.28
CA THR A 641 2.59 2.22 -2.34
C THR A 641 2.64 2.87 -0.96
N VAL A 642 1.52 2.84 -0.25
CA VAL A 642 1.52 3.12 1.19
C VAL A 642 1.69 1.77 1.90
N GLY A 643 2.94 1.30 1.99
CA GLY A 643 3.26 0.11 2.78
C GLY A 643 3.28 0.44 4.27
N ILE A 644 2.91 -0.51 5.12
CA ILE A 644 3.15 -0.37 6.57
C ILE A 644 4.66 -0.45 6.84
N SER A 645 5.30 0.70 7.04
CA SER A 645 6.67 0.77 7.55
C SER A 645 6.68 0.44 9.05
N ARG A 646 6.57 -0.84 9.42
CA ARG A 646 7.03 -1.25 10.76
C ARG A 646 8.55 -1.26 10.74
N SER A 647 9.14 -0.11 11.10
CA SER A 647 10.57 0.18 11.22
C SER A 647 11.30 -0.70 12.25
N ASP A 648 10.57 -1.52 12.98
CA ASP A 648 11.04 -2.10 14.24
C ASP A 648 11.79 -3.42 14.04
N GLU A 649 11.61 -4.11 12.89
CA GLU A 649 12.18 -5.45 12.68
C GLU A 649 13.70 -5.45 12.52
N GLY A 650 14.30 -4.42 11.91
CA GLY A 650 15.76 -4.30 11.84
C GLY A 650 16.43 -4.04 13.20
N LEU A 651 15.69 -3.56 14.20
CA LEU A 651 16.21 -3.37 15.56
C LEU A 651 16.32 -4.70 16.31
N PHE A 652 15.35 -5.60 16.10
CA PHE A 652 15.35 -6.92 16.75
C PHE A 652 16.43 -7.86 16.22
N ASP A 653 17.04 -7.54 15.07
CA ASP A 653 18.12 -8.34 14.51
C ASP A 653 19.50 -8.05 15.11
N ARG A 654 19.67 -6.95 15.84
CA ARG A 654 20.93 -6.57 16.50
C ARG A 654 21.30 -7.54 17.61
N LYS A 655 22.60 -7.87 17.75
CA LYS A 655 23.08 -8.92 18.67
C LYS A 655 22.74 -8.61 20.12
N LEU A 656 22.94 -7.36 20.55
CA LEU A 656 22.67 -6.90 21.89
C LEU A 656 21.17 -6.89 22.22
N VAL A 657 20.32 -6.56 21.24
CA VAL A 657 18.84 -6.66 21.38
C VAL A 657 18.41 -8.11 21.48
N LYS A 658 18.99 -9.01 20.69
CA LYS A 658 18.76 -10.47 20.80
C LYS A 658 19.15 -10.99 22.18
N SER A 659 20.34 -10.64 22.69
CA SER A 659 20.78 -11.02 24.04
C SER A 659 19.86 -10.48 25.14
N LEU A 660 19.27 -9.31 24.96
CA LEU A 660 18.28 -8.76 25.88
C LEU A 660 16.98 -9.58 25.90
N LEU A 661 16.49 -10.01 24.73
CA LEU A 661 15.31 -10.86 24.62
C LEU A 661 15.58 -12.29 25.15
N GLU A 662 16.76 -12.85 24.86
CA GLU A 662 17.21 -14.14 25.38
C GLU A 662 17.37 -14.15 26.91
N ALA A 663 17.67 -13.00 27.51
CA ALA A 663 17.62 -12.84 28.97
C ALA A 663 16.20 -12.97 29.55
N GLY A 664 15.16 -13.01 28.70
CA GLY A 664 13.77 -13.24 29.08
C GLY A 664 12.90 -11.98 29.10
N VAL A 665 13.39 -10.85 28.58
CA VAL A 665 12.60 -9.61 28.48
C VAL A 665 11.51 -9.77 27.43
N ALA A 666 10.26 -9.49 27.79
CA ALA A 666 9.14 -9.54 26.86
C ALA A 666 9.19 -8.33 25.91
N ARG A 667 8.94 -8.56 24.61
CA ARG A 667 9.08 -7.53 23.56
C ARG A 667 8.20 -6.32 23.84
N GLU A 668 6.97 -6.57 24.29
CA GLU A 668 5.99 -5.54 24.63
C GLU A 668 6.36 -4.69 25.86
N ARG A 669 7.42 -5.07 26.60
CA ARG A 669 7.92 -4.30 27.76
C ARG A 669 9.05 -3.34 27.41
N LEU A 670 9.50 -3.32 26.16
CA LEU A 670 10.56 -2.42 25.70
C LEU A 670 9.94 -1.33 24.84
N SER A 671 10.12 -0.07 25.26
CA SER A 671 9.72 1.05 24.41
C SER A 671 10.61 1.15 23.18
N TYR A 672 10.10 1.72 22.08
CA TYR A 672 10.88 1.93 20.86
C TYR A 672 12.19 2.70 21.13
N ARG A 673 12.13 3.74 21.96
CA ARG A 673 13.30 4.55 22.35
C ARG A 673 14.37 3.69 23.02
N VAL A 674 13.96 2.79 23.93
CA VAL A 674 14.87 1.84 24.59
C VAL A 674 15.48 0.88 23.58
N LEU A 675 14.67 0.29 22.69
CA LEU A 675 15.15 -0.63 21.65
C LEU A 675 16.17 0.03 20.72
N LYS A 676 15.90 1.26 20.27
CA LYS A 676 16.81 2.01 19.41
C LYS A 676 18.15 2.29 20.08
N ILE A 677 18.15 2.72 21.35
CA ILE A 677 19.38 2.97 22.11
C ILE A 677 20.18 1.68 22.29
N VAL A 678 19.53 0.57 22.65
CA VAL A 678 20.22 -0.73 22.79
C VAL A 678 20.79 -1.18 21.45
N ALA A 679 20.06 -0.98 20.35
CA ALA A 679 20.55 -1.27 18.99
C ALA A 679 21.76 -0.40 18.61
N ASP A 680 21.78 0.88 18.99
CA ASP A 680 22.90 1.79 18.69
C ASP A 680 24.14 1.49 19.54
N LEU A 681 23.97 0.93 20.73
CA LEU A 681 25.06 0.46 21.60
C LEU A 681 25.69 -0.86 21.12
N ASP A 682 25.06 -1.59 20.19
CA ASP A 682 25.51 -2.90 19.72
C ASP A 682 26.96 -2.91 19.23
N ALA A 683 27.34 -1.90 18.45
CA ALA A 683 28.70 -1.76 17.90
C ALA A 683 29.78 -1.54 18.97
N ALA A 684 29.41 -1.05 20.16
CA ALA A 684 30.34 -0.86 21.27
C ALA A 684 30.61 -2.14 22.05
N VAL A 685 29.66 -3.08 22.05
CA VAL A 685 29.71 -4.30 22.88
C VAL A 685 30.44 -5.42 22.15
N SER A 686 31.55 -5.88 22.73
CA SER A 686 32.29 -7.03 22.22
C SER A 686 31.69 -8.36 22.66
N ALA A 687 31.14 -8.44 23.87
CA ALA A 687 30.46 -9.63 24.40
C ALA A 687 29.44 -9.30 25.50
N VAL A 688 28.37 -10.10 25.59
CA VAL A 688 27.45 -10.12 26.74
C VAL A 688 27.80 -11.32 27.61
N THR A 689 28.22 -11.08 28.86
CA THR A 689 28.81 -12.08 29.76
C THR A 689 27.84 -12.61 30.82
N GLY A 690 26.67 -11.99 30.94
CA GLY A 690 25.60 -12.44 31.82
C GLY A 690 24.49 -11.40 31.96
N PHE A 691 23.46 -11.72 32.74
CA PHE A 691 22.37 -10.79 33.00
C PHE A 691 21.78 -10.97 34.41
N THR A 692 21.19 -9.91 34.95
CA THR A 692 20.29 -9.97 36.11
C THR A 692 18.97 -9.29 35.75
N ARG A 693 17.84 -9.96 36.00
CA ARG A 693 16.52 -9.37 35.83
C ARG A 693 15.90 -9.03 37.16
N TYR A 694 15.31 -7.85 37.21
CA TYR A 694 14.65 -7.33 38.38
C TYR A 694 13.19 -6.99 38.08
N GLN A 695 12.32 -7.30 39.04
CA GLN A 695 10.94 -6.81 39.10
C GLN A 695 10.88 -5.64 40.07
N ILE A 696 10.08 -4.63 39.72
CA ILE A 696 9.84 -3.45 40.54
C ILE A 696 8.36 -3.38 40.88
N GLU A 697 8.06 -3.13 42.16
CA GLU A 697 6.70 -2.97 42.67
C GLU A 697 6.61 -1.72 43.54
N GLY A 698 5.43 -1.10 43.59
CA GLY A 698 5.18 0.11 44.38
C GLY A 698 5.45 1.42 43.64
N ASP A 699 5.38 2.54 44.38
CA ASP A 699 5.46 3.89 43.79
C ASP A 699 6.92 4.37 43.70
N ILE A 700 7.42 4.45 42.45
CA ILE A 700 8.78 4.92 42.13
C ILE A 700 8.90 6.43 42.41
N ALA A 701 7.86 7.22 42.12
CA ALA A 701 7.86 8.66 42.30
C ALA A 701 7.80 9.03 43.78
N GLY A 702 6.93 8.36 44.54
CA GLY A 702 6.80 8.49 46.00
C GLY A 702 7.92 7.83 46.82
N GLY A 703 8.85 7.11 46.18
CA GLY A 703 10.04 6.54 46.83
C GLY A 703 9.79 5.31 47.70
N SER A 704 8.60 4.72 47.63
CA SER A 704 8.22 3.49 48.35
C SER A 704 8.45 2.21 47.54
N ALA A 705 8.91 2.33 46.29
CA ALA A 705 9.14 1.19 45.41
C ALA A 705 10.19 0.19 45.95
N THR A 706 9.89 -1.09 45.77
CA THR A 706 10.78 -2.21 46.05
C THR A 706 11.27 -2.85 44.75
N ILE A 707 12.39 -3.58 44.84
CA ILE A 707 13.02 -4.28 43.74
C ILE A 707 13.36 -5.70 44.19
N ALA A 708 13.04 -6.69 43.36
CA ALA A 708 13.33 -8.10 43.60
C ALA A 708 13.99 -8.73 42.37
N ILE A 709 14.81 -9.75 42.57
CA ILE A 709 15.44 -10.47 41.45
C ILE A 709 14.50 -11.55 40.95
N VAL A 710 14.29 -11.56 39.64
CA VAL A 710 13.45 -12.54 38.95
C VAL A 710 14.30 -13.66 38.36
N ASP A 711 15.43 -13.32 37.75
CA ASP A 711 16.29 -14.29 37.09
C ASP A 711 17.75 -13.80 36.98
N ARG A 712 18.68 -14.74 36.82
CA ARG A 712 20.12 -14.49 36.64
C ARG A 712 20.73 -15.48 35.65
N GLY A 713 21.47 -14.96 34.68
CA GLY A 713 22.21 -15.74 33.67
C GLY A 713 23.70 -15.42 33.61
N GLY A 714 24.47 -16.35 33.05
CA GLY A 714 25.92 -16.22 32.87
C GLY A 714 26.67 -15.94 34.16
N MET A 715 27.60 -14.98 34.12
CA MET A 715 28.43 -14.62 35.28
C MET A 715 27.63 -14.11 36.48
N SER A 716 26.40 -13.62 36.28
CA SER A 716 25.57 -13.06 37.35
C SER A 716 25.12 -14.09 38.39
N LYS A 717 25.12 -15.39 38.07
CA LYS A 717 24.68 -16.44 39.00
C LYS A 717 25.50 -16.49 40.28
N ASN A 718 26.78 -16.14 40.20
CA ASN A 718 27.73 -16.22 41.31
C ASN A 718 27.97 -14.88 42.01
N LEU A 719 27.15 -13.86 41.76
CA LEU A 719 27.34 -12.51 42.30
C LEU A 719 26.40 -12.21 43.46
N THR A 720 26.92 -11.59 44.51
CA THR A 720 26.09 -11.12 45.63
C THR A 720 25.40 -9.81 45.23
N SER A 721 24.06 -9.74 45.28
CA SER A 721 23.32 -8.51 44.98
C SER A 721 22.94 -7.81 46.28
N ARG A 722 23.03 -6.47 46.31
CA ARG A 722 22.49 -5.68 47.43
C ARG A 722 21.00 -5.98 47.69
N VAL A 723 20.26 -6.28 46.61
CA VAL A 723 18.83 -6.61 46.66
C VAL A 723 18.55 -7.83 47.53
N ASP A 724 19.52 -8.75 47.66
CA ASP A 724 19.40 -9.93 48.53
C ASP A 724 19.37 -9.56 50.03
N ARG A 725 19.82 -8.34 50.40
CA ARG A 725 19.82 -7.83 51.79
C ARG A 725 18.87 -6.65 52.01
N ASN A 726 18.61 -5.85 50.98
CA ASN A 726 17.75 -4.67 51.05
C ASN A 726 17.00 -4.50 49.71
N SER A 727 15.69 -4.73 49.76
CA SER A 727 14.77 -4.69 48.61
C SER A 727 14.29 -3.27 48.25
N GLN A 728 14.69 -2.22 48.97
CA GLN A 728 14.29 -0.85 48.62
C GLN A 728 14.95 -0.38 47.32
N LEU A 729 14.17 0.17 46.38
CA LEU A 729 14.68 0.70 45.11
C LEU A 729 15.41 2.04 45.31
N VAL A 730 16.74 2.00 45.31
CA VAL A 730 17.58 3.20 45.53
C VAL A 730 18.77 3.26 44.55
N GLY A 731 19.39 4.44 44.46
CA GLY A 731 20.59 4.69 43.66
C GLY A 731 20.34 4.63 42.15
N THR A 732 21.32 4.15 41.40
CA THR A 732 21.32 4.13 39.92
C THR A 732 20.13 3.38 39.32
N LYS A 733 19.68 2.29 39.96
CA LYS A 733 18.49 1.53 39.53
C LYS A 733 17.20 2.33 39.69
N ARG A 734 17.07 3.12 40.76
CA ARG A 734 15.92 4.03 40.95
C ARG A 734 15.90 5.08 39.84
N ARG A 735 17.06 5.64 39.49
CA ARG A 735 17.17 6.62 38.41
C ARG A 735 16.74 6.04 37.06
N VAL A 736 17.26 4.87 36.68
CA VAL A 736 16.85 4.17 35.45
C VAL A 736 15.35 3.88 35.44
N ALA A 737 14.78 3.48 36.59
CA ALA A 737 13.35 3.22 36.67
C ALA A 737 12.48 4.49 36.56
N SER A 738 12.93 5.60 37.15
CA SER A 738 12.21 6.87 37.17
C SER A 738 12.33 7.62 35.84
N ASP A 739 13.53 7.70 35.29
CA ASP A 739 13.82 8.41 34.04
C ASP A 739 13.36 7.58 32.82
N GLN A 740 13.20 6.26 32.99
CA GLN A 740 12.87 5.30 31.93
C GLN A 740 13.91 5.29 30.79
N GLU A 741 15.16 5.60 31.13
CA GLU A 741 16.27 5.69 30.18
C GLU A 741 17.27 4.56 30.39
N VAL A 742 17.80 4.06 29.26
CA VAL A 742 18.91 3.10 29.26
C VAL A 742 20.14 3.78 29.84
N LEU A 743 20.86 3.08 30.71
CA LEU A 743 22.08 3.61 31.31
C LEU A 743 23.22 2.60 31.24
N VAL A 744 24.32 3.04 30.64
CA VAL A 744 25.62 2.37 30.69
C VAL A 744 26.36 2.84 31.94
N ALA A 745 26.82 1.90 32.76
CA ALA A 745 27.48 2.21 34.03
C ALA A 745 28.63 1.24 34.35
N ARG A 746 29.50 1.65 35.28
CA ARG A 746 30.53 0.83 35.90
C ARG A 746 30.17 0.54 37.36
N GLY A 747 30.22 -0.72 37.78
CA GLY A 747 29.90 -1.13 39.14
C GLY A 747 30.88 -0.55 40.16
N ARG A 748 30.37 0.05 41.24
CA ARG A 748 31.21 0.72 42.26
C ARG A 748 32.07 -0.23 43.09
N SER A 749 31.60 -1.46 43.28
CA SER A 749 32.27 -2.47 44.13
C SER A 749 33.13 -3.45 43.34
N ASP A 750 32.87 -3.63 42.05
CA ASP A 750 33.49 -4.67 41.22
C ASP A 750 34.04 -4.16 39.87
N SER A 751 33.92 -2.85 39.60
CA SER A 751 34.37 -2.18 38.36
C SER A 751 33.81 -2.75 37.05
N ARG A 752 32.75 -3.56 37.09
CA ARG A 752 32.21 -4.21 35.89
C ARG A 752 31.30 -3.29 35.10
N THR A 753 31.37 -3.39 33.79
CA THR A 753 30.52 -2.63 32.87
C THR A 753 29.18 -3.30 32.69
N VAL A 754 28.13 -2.50 32.78
CA VAL A 754 26.75 -2.95 32.70
C VAL A 754 25.89 -1.99 31.90
N ILE A 755 24.91 -2.54 31.19
CA ILE A 755 23.83 -1.79 30.55
C ILE A 755 22.54 -2.08 31.31
N MET A 756 21.96 -1.05 31.92
CA MET A 756 20.70 -1.14 32.64
C MET A 756 19.56 -0.72 31.70
N VAL A 757 18.62 -1.63 31.46
CA VAL A 757 17.52 -1.47 30.52
C VAL A 757 16.20 -1.50 31.29
N PRO A 758 15.38 -0.42 31.27
CA PRO A 758 14.09 -0.41 31.94
C PRO A 758 13.04 -1.21 31.16
N GLU A 759 12.24 -1.99 31.88
CA GLU A 759 11.07 -2.73 31.37
C GLU A 759 9.79 -1.99 31.77
N THR A 760 9.04 -1.46 30.80
CA THR A 760 7.86 -0.61 31.04
C THR A 760 6.56 -1.31 30.62
N LYS A 761 5.49 -1.15 31.40
CA LYS A 761 4.13 -1.57 31.05
C LYS A 761 3.15 -0.45 31.41
N GLY A 762 2.32 -0.03 30.46
CA GLY A 762 1.35 1.06 30.68
C GLY A 762 1.98 2.39 31.11
N GLY A 763 3.19 2.69 30.61
CA GLY A 763 3.92 3.91 30.96
C GLY A 763 4.65 3.88 32.32
N GLN A 764 4.57 2.78 33.08
CA GLN A 764 5.28 2.61 34.35
C GLN A 764 6.39 1.57 34.23
N THR A 765 7.51 1.78 34.93
CA THR A 765 8.61 0.81 34.96
C THR A 765 8.27 -0.34 35.90
N THR A 766 8.06 -1.53 35.34
CA THR A 766 7.74 -2.76 36.07
C THR A 766 8.95 -3.65 36.32
N GLY A 767 10.09 -3.34 35.71
CA GLY A 767 11.33 -4.11 35.89
C GLY A 767 12.55 -3.41 35.32
N ILE A 768 13.71 -3.99 35.59
CA ILE A 768 15.00 -3.59 34.99
C ILE A 768 15.75 -4.85 34.62
N THR A 769 16.25 -4.91 33.39
CA THR A 769 17.22 -5.93 32.98
C THR A 769 18.62 -5.33 32.92
N LEU A 770 19.55 -6.00 33.58
CA LEU A 770 20.93 -5.59 33.74
C LEU A 770 21.80 -6.53 32.92
N LEU A 771 22.33 -6.07 31.78
CA LEU A 771 23.25 -6.84 30.96
C LEU A 771 24.68 -6.57 31.42
N HIS A 772 25.40 -7.63 31.78
CA HIS A 772 26.84 -7.57 31.99
C HIS A 772 27.52 -7.66 30.63
N VAL A 773 28.30 -6.64 30.28
CA VAL A 773 28.89 -6.51 28.95
C VAL A 773 30.38 -6.25 29.03
N MET A 774 31.10 -6.67 28.00
CA MET A 774 32.45 -6.21 27.69
C MET A 774 32.35 -5.26 26.50
N PHE A 775 32.99 -4.10 26.60
CA PHE A 775 33.14 -3.19 25.47
C PHE A 775 34.37 -3.55 24.65
N HIS A 776 34.40 -3.16 23.38
CA HIS A 776 35.67 -3.02 22.67
C HIS A 776 36.56 -2.01 23.41
N ASP A 777 37.88 -2.20 23.39
CA ASP A 777 38.80 -1.25 24.02
C ASP A 777 38.71 0.12 23.33
N ARG A 778 38.76 0.10 21.98
CA ARG A 778 38.64 1.26 21.10
C ARG A 778 37.79 0.93 19.87
N LEU A 779 37.24 1.97 19.24
CA LEU A 779 36.50 1.87 17.98
C LEU A 779 36.99 2.92 16.98
N PRO A 780 36.83 2.69 15.66
CA PRO A 780 37.01 3.74 14.67
C PRO A 780 36.14 4.96 14.99
N ALA A 781 36.66 6.17 14.74
CA ALA A 781 36.01 7.43 15.11
C ALA A 781 34.57 7.54 14.57
N THR A 782 34.32 7.09 13.33
CA THR A 782 33.00 7.09 12.70
C THR A 782 32.01 6.16 13.41
N ALA A 783 32.44 4.95 13.78
CA ALA A 783 31.63 4.01 14.53
C ALA A 783 31.33 4.54 15.94
N MET A 784 32.34 5.09 16.61
CA MET A 784 32.18 5.66 17.94
C MET A 784 31.25 6.88 17.96
N ARG A 785 31.34 7.75 16.93
CA ARG A 785 30.40 8.85 16.73
C ARG A 785 28.96 8.36 16.63
N ALA A 786 28.70 7.35 15.79
CA ALA A 786 27.35 6.80 15.63
C ALA A 786 26.80 6.26 16.96
N VAL A 787 27.62 5.54 17.73
CA VAL A 787 27.26 5.05 19.08
C VAL A 787 26.92 6.22 20.02
N LEU A 788 27.75 7.27 20.07
CA LEU A 788 27.54 8.43 20.97
C LEU A 788 26.36 9.32 20.54
N GLN A 789 26.03 9.35 19.26
CA GLN A 789 24.83 10.05 18.77
C GLN A 789 23.56 9.27 19.16
N GLY A 790 23.59 7.94 19.05
CA GLY A 790 22.48 7.07 19.42
C GLY A 790 22.25 6.97 20.94
N TYR A 791 23.30 7.11 21.74
CA TYR A 791 23.24 7.02 23.20
C TYR A 791 23.35 8.39 23.89
N ASP A 792 22.23 8.84 24.48
CA ASP A 792 22.16 10.02 25.37
C ASP A 792 22.71 11.33 24.72
N ARG A 793 22.66 11.43 23.38
CA ARG A 793 23.20 12.57 22.61
C ARG A 793 24.59 13.01 23.08
N ARG A 794 25.42 12.05 23.46
CA ARG A 794 26.71 12.32 24.10
C ARG A 794 27.69 12.96 23.14
N TYR A 795 27.59 12.63 21.85
CA TYR A 795 28.40 13.26 20.81
C TYR A 795 28.17 14.76 20.76
N ASP A 796 26.91 15.20 20.60
CA ASP A 796 26.56 16.63 20.52
C ASP A 796 27.04 17.38 21.76
N ARG A 797 26.77 16.84 22.97
CA ARG A 797 27.18 17.49 24.22
C ARG A 797 28.69 17.55 24.40
N LEU A 798 29.42 16.54 23.93
CA LEU A 798 30.88 16.55 23.95
C LEU A 798 31.44 17.58 22.96
N VAL A 799 30.86 17.67 21.76
CA VAL A 799 31.22 18.70 20.77
C VAL A 799 30.96 20.10 21.33
N ASP A 800 29.79 20.35 21.90
CA ASP A 800 29.43 21.63 22.49
C ASP A 800 30.42 22.01 23.60
N TRP A 801 30.70 21.09 24.53
CA TRP A 801 31.62 21.33 25.64
C TRP A 801 33.05 21.60 25.18
N VAL A 802 33.57 20.78 24.25
CA VAL A 802 34.94 20.92 23.75
C VAL A 802 35.09 22.17 22.89
N THR A 803 34.10 22.51 22.07
CA THR A 803 34.15 23.73 21.26
C THR A 803 34.04 25.00 22.12
N GLU A 804 33.33 24.93 23.25
CA GLU A 804 33.29 26.01 24.24
C GLU A 804 34.66 26.28 24.87
N THR A 805 35.50 25.26 25.10
CA THR A 805 36.83 25.44 25.73
C THR A 805 38.01 25.50 24.75
N GLU A 806 38.00 24.69 23.68
CA GLU A 806 39.12 24.51 22.73
C GLU A 806 38.88 25.15 21.35
N GLY A 807 37.69 25.71 21.10
CA GLY A 807 37.32 26.39 19.84
C GLY A 807 37.10 25.48 18.62
N SER A 808 37.49 24.20 18.66
CA SER A 808 37.23 23.23 17.60
C SER A 808 37.19 21.79 18.13
N PHE A 809 36.43 20.91 17.47
CA PHE A 809 36.32 19.49 17.85
C PHE A 809 37.09 18.58 16.89
N ARG A 810 38.10 17.89 17.41
CA ARG A 810 38.90 16.86 16.73
C ARG A 810 38.18 15.52 16.76
N GLU A 811 37.41 15.18 15.72
CA GLU A 811 36.61 13.94 15.69
C GLU A 811 37.49 12.66 15.70
N ASP A 812 38.69 12.72 15.14
CA ASP A 812 39.67 11.64 15.11
C ASP A 812 40.07 11.13 16.50
N ARG A 813 40.07 12.01 17.51
CA ARG A 813 40.37 11.64 18.91
C ARG A 813 39.38 10.66 19.53
N LEU A 814 38.18 10.51 18.96
CA LEU A 814 37.24 9.47 19.41
C LEU A 814 37.83 8.06 19.29
N ALA A 815 38.75 7.83 18.37
CA ALA A 815 39.42 6.54 18.22
C ALA A 815 40.56 6.31 19.24
N GLU A 816 40.98 7.36 19.97
CA GLU A 816 42.10 7.31 20.93
C GLU A 816 41.64 7.02 22.37
N VAL A 817 40.37 7.33 22.69
CA VAL A 817 39.79 7.18 24.03
C VAL A 817 39.10 5.82 24.17
N ALA A 818 39.15 5.23 25.36
CA ALA A 818 38.50 3.95 25.62
C ALA A 818 36.97 4.07 25.49
N VAL A 819 36.33 3.10 24.83
CA VAL A 819 34.86 3.09 24.62
C VAL A 819 34.11 3.20 25.94
N ALA A 820 34.57 2.48 26.96
CA ALA A 820 33.97 2.52 28.30
C ALA A 820 34.00 3.92 28.92
N ASP A 821 35.06 4.68 28.69
CA ASP A 821 35.20 6.02 29.23
C ASP A 821 34.31 7.01 28.47
N LEU A 822 34.21 6.88 27.13
CA LEU A 822 33.31 7.66 26.29
C LEU A 822 31.82 7.45 26.62
N LEU A 823 31.45 6.25 27.08
CA LEU A 823 30.07 5.93 27.43
C LEU A 823 29.71 6.26 28.90
N ILE A 824 30.68 6.29 29.81
CA ILE A 824 30.42 6.30 31.26
C ILE A 824 30.86 7.60 31.95
N LEU A 825 31.99 8.19 31.58
CA LEU A 825 32.51 9.37 32.28
C LEU A 825 31.59 10.59 32.11
N PRO A 826 31.52 11.52 33.06
CA PRO A 826 30.85 12.81 32.83
C PRO A 826 31.37 13.51 31.57
N ILE A 827 30.52 14.27 30.86
CA ILE A 827 30.93 15.01 29.65
C ILE A 827 32.15 15.91 29.92
N SER A 828 32.19 16.56 31.08
CA SER A 828 33.31 17.39 31.53
C SER A 828 34.65 16.64 31.54
N ASP A 829 34.64 15.41 32.05
CA ASP A 829 35.83 14.60 32.26
C ASP A 829 36.27 13.96 30.92
N MET A 830 35.30 13.61 30.07
CA MET A 830 35.60 13.17 28.70
C MET A 830 36.25 14.27 27.87
N ALA A 831 35.77 15.51 28.01
CA ALA A 831 36.31 16.65 27.29
C ALA A 831 37.77 16.95 27.66
N ASP A 832 38.26 16.53 28.83
CA ASP A 832 39.67 16.65 29.19
C ASP A 832 40.59 15.88 28.23
N HIS A 833 40.11 14.84 27.55
CA HIS A 833 40.86 14.16 26.48
C HIS A 833 41.05 15.03 25.22
N TRP A 834 40.26 16.10 25.08
CA TRP A 834 40.39 17.08 23.99
C TRP A 834 41.26 18.28 24.35
N ARG A 835 41.55 18.51 25.64
CA ARG A 835 42.52 19.53 26.09
C ARG A 835 43.92 19.11 25.66
N SER A 836 44.46 19.71 24.60
CA SER A 836 45.86 19.45 24.24
C SER A 836 46.82 20.18 25.19
N LYS A 837 47.81 19.44 25.68
CA LYS A 837 49.20 19.90 25.56
C LYS A 837 49.68 19.66 24.13
#